data_AF-A0A371AWB3-F1
#
_entry.id   AF-A0A371AWB3-F1
#
_cell.length_a   1.000
_cell.length_b   1.000
_cell.length_c   1.000
_cell.angle_alpha   90.00
_cell.angle_beta   90.00
_cell.angle_gamma   90.00
#
_symmetry.space_group_name_H-M   'P 1'
#
loop_
_entity.id
_entity.type
_entity.pdbx_description
1 polymer ?
#
loop_
_entity_poly.entity_id
_entity_poly.type
_entity_poly.pdbx_seq_one_letter_code
_entity_poly.pdbx_strand_id
1 'polypeptide(L)'
;MKKNSTIIIFICALIVGGLLMLNYPSDNTYTFSASDCVTSNHKETTGEDGTVTIDESSGYKGAFLYSKVLNLRKGHYLLNVSYQSDKDNTIIINTNLGQVQNQVLPASSTAASAEIEFTLSQDCDTVQFISIYNGSGSITIHNMNLTGSVPFYTDAIFLGFLTIFLGICLSLYFKKRKILVRSNNSEIIGFIFIAVIIFASYPLFTDYLIGGHDINYHLSRIEGIKDGLISGQFPVDIYPQINFGYGYLGTLYPSLFLYFPAILRILGVSMALSYKTFLVIINISTILITYYSLRKMSCTKYAAAFASIVYCLMPYRLTNLYIRGALGETLALIFLPLMISGIYQICLGNRKKWFLLAFAFTGLIHSHILSVLICIGICAILTAFYMKNILKEKRWLELLKAAFATLLLNLWYLISFLYYFKGNFNSGAFHINFSDQTIFPQQLFQTLITAGSTKISSLGSYNEMPQTIGLIGILSIFIILLYLIFDKDKKNELIHFSTTLFGLTMVFMFAITTLFPWETLQKIGVINRVIGMIQFPWRLLGFIGAFIAVTLGVLIDRKNRFTKYKLFISSGLAISLLFGSSILMDTYANQEISFTKISGGYTHTAPDDYLPKGTTKDTFNVTTPIVSSEKNISIESYEKRSTTIHLTYSCNTTNGYIDLPIMYYKGYKAFNENRSLTVVKSPENRVRVLLNETVTSSTITVSRQMNPVFIISIIFSFVFTIGLLFYIFNIYRKESQK
;
A
#
# COMPACT_ATOMS: atom_id res chain seq x y z
N MET A 1 19.89 -42.81 7.06
CA MET A 1 19.10 -42.07 6.04
C MET A 1 18.17 -40.97 6.60
N LYS A 2 17.48 -41.11 7.75
CA LYS A 2 16.52 -40.09 8.27
C LYS A 2 17.11 -38.76 8.77
N LYS A 3 18.36 -38.76 9.25
CA LYS A 3 19.07 -37.54 9.65
C LYS A 3 19.51 -36.72 8.42
N ASN A 4 19.63 -37.39 7.27
CA ASN A 4 20.24 -36.81 6.06
C ASN A 4 19.26 -35.91 5.31
N SER A 5 17.94 -36.19 5.27
CA SER A 5 16.99 -35.36 4.50
C SER A 5 16.80 -33.95 5.09
N THR A 6 16.72 -33.82 6.42
CA THR A 6 16.67 -32.53 7.11
C THR A 6 17.95 -31.72 6.92
N ILE A 7 19.09 -32.42 6.94
CA ILE A 7 20.41 -31.83 6.66
C ILE A 7 20.51 -31.41 5.18
N ILE A 8 20.00 -32.22 4.24
CA ILE A 8 19.98 -31.90 2.81
C ILE A 8 19.13 -30.66 2.53
N ILE A 9 17.91 -30.55 3.07
CA ILE A 9 17.05 -29.36 2.88
C ILE A 9 17.77 -28.09 3.38
N PHE A 10 18.40 -28.18 4.55
CA PHE A 10 19.15 -27.08 5.13
C PHE A 10 20.39 -26.72 4.28
N ILE A 11 21.16 -27.70 3.83
CA ILE A 11 22.33 -27.50 2.97
C ILE A 11 21.92 -26.90 1.62
N CYS A 12 20.87 -27.41 0.98
CA CYS A 12 20.35 -26.85 -0.27
C CYS A 12 19.92 -25.39 -0.08
N ALA A 13 19.22 -25.06 1.00
CA ALA A 13 18.83 -23.68 1.30
C ALA A 13 20.04 -22.76 1.54
N LEU A 14 21.09 -23.26 2.20
CA LEU A 14 22.37 -22.54 2.36
C LEU A 14 23.08 -22.31 1.03
N ILE A 15 23.14 -23.33 0.16
CA ILE A 15 23.79 -23.22 -1.15
C ILE A 15 23.03 -22.23 -2.03
N VAL A 16 21.71 -22.41 -2.19
CA VAL A 16 20.89 -21.51 -3.02
C VAL A 16 20.90 -20.10 -2.46
N GLY A 17 20.74 -19.96 -1.15
CA GLY A 17 20.80 -18.65 -0.49
C GLY A 17 22.15 -17.98 -0.67
N GLY A 18 23.25 -18.71 -0.51
CA GLY A 18 24.61 -18.21 -0.74
C GLY A 18 24.85 -17.80 -2.19
N LEU A 19 24.41 -18.61 -3.17
CA LEU A 19 24.51 -18.29 -4.59
C LEU A 19 23.73 -17.02 -4.94
N LEU A 20 22.53 -16.83 -4.37
CA LEU A 20 21.78 -15.58 -4.55
C LEU A 20 22.55 -14.38 -4.00
N MET A 21 23.17 -14.50 -2.82
CA MET A 21 23.97 -13.42 -2.24
C MET A 21 25.22 -13.08 -3.06
N LEU A 22 25.79 -14.03 -3.79
CA LEU A 22 26.95 -13.78 -4.67
C LEU A 22 26.60 -12.89 -5.86
N ASN A 23 25.33 -12.74 -6.23
CA ASN A 23 24.90 -11.78 -7.24
C ASN A 23 24.83 -10.33 -6.73
N TYR A 24 25.00 -10.08 -5.42
CA TYR A 24 24.92 -8.72 -4.87
C TYR A 24 25.81 -7.67 -5.57
N PRO A 25 27.04 -7.99 -6.01
CA PRO A 25 27.87 -7.02 -6.74
C PRO A 25 27.31 -6.61 -8.10
N SER A 26 26.44 -7.41 -8.74
CA SER A 26 25.87 -7.04 -10.06
C SER A 26 24.84 -5.92 -10.00
N ASP A 27 24.40 -5.54 -8.80
CA ASP A 27 23.38 -4.51 -8.58
C ASP A 27 23.99 -3.10 -8.46
N ASN A 28 25.24 -2.88 -8.88
CA ASN A 28 25.94 -1.59 -8.80
C ASN A 28 26.12 -0.86 -10.14
N THR A 29 25.75 -1.46 -11.26
CA THR A 29 25.78 -0.84 -12.59
C THR A 29 24.39 -0.76 -13.20
N TYR A 30 24.12 0.35 -13.89
CA TYR A 30 22.87 0.54 -14.60
C TYR A 30 23.11 1.32 -15.89
N THR A 31 22.64 0.78 -17.01
CA THR A 31 22.77 1.39 -18.34
C THR A 31 21.43 1.97 -18.80
N PHE A 32 21.46 3.20 -19.27
CA PHE A 32 20.36 3.89 -19.93
C PHE A 32 20.67 3.97 -21.43
N SER A 33 19.75 3.50 -22.27
CA SER A 33 19.74 3.92 -23.68
C SER A 33 19.23 5.35 -23.78
N ALA A 34 19.76 6.16 -24.69
CA ALA A 34 19.23 7.51 -24.91
C ALA A 34 17.75 7.46 -25.33
N SER A 35 17.34 6.46 -26.09
CA SER A 35 15.94 6.21 -26.48
C SER A 35 14.98 5.93 -25.33
N ASP A 36 15.48 5.49 -24.16
CA ASP A 36 14.66 5.25 -22.97
C ASP A 36 14.42 6.52 -22.14
N CYS A 37 15.07 7.62 -22.52
CA CYS A 37 14.96 8.93 -21.87
C CYS A 37 13.79 9.73 -22.46
N VAL A 38 13.29 10.69 -21.70
CA VAL A 38 12.21 11.58 -22.13
C VAL A 38 12.82 12.77 -22.88
N THR A 39 12.33 13.05 -24.08
CA THR A 39 12.75 14.21 -24.88
C THR A 39 11.89 15.44 -24.59
N SER A 40 12.41 16.63 -24.89
CA SER A 40 11.70 17.90 -24.69
C SER A 40 10.72 18.24 -25.82
N ASN A 41 10.71 17.45 -26.90
CA ASN A 41 9.89 17.63 -28.11
C ASN A 41 10.21 18.92 -28.89
N HIS A 42 11.48 19.30 -28.92
CA HIS A 42 12.03 20.41 -29.71
C HIS A 42 12.78 19.90 -30.96
N LYS A 43 12.15 18.99 -31.71
CA LYS A 43 12.68 18.35 -32.94
C LYS A 43 13.88 17.42 -32.74
N GLU A 44 13.98 16.78 -31.58
CA GLU A 44 14.96 15.70 -31.38
C GLU A 44 14.63 14.51 -32.31
N THR A 45 15.67 13.86 -32.85
CA THR A 45 15.53 12.65 -33.65
C THR A 45 16.06 11.44 -32.89
N THR A 46 15.27 10.37 -32.84
CA THR A 46 15.67 9.09 -32.24
C THR A 46 16.11 8.13 -33.34
N GLY A 47 17.37 7.71 -33.32
CA GLY A 47 17.92 6.74 -34.28
C GLY A 47 17.46 5.31 -34.02
N GLU A 48 17.53 4.44 -35.04
CA GLU A 48 17.24 3.00 -34.91
C GLU A 48 18.22 2.29 -33.96
N ASP A 49 19.41 2.86 -33.76
CA ASP A 49 20.43 2.41 -32.82
C ASP A 49 20.18 2.88 -31.37
N GLY A 50 19.05 3.55 -31.11
CA GLY A 50 18.65 4.02 -29.78
C GLY A 50 19.29 5.35 -29.38
N THR A 51 19.97 6.04 -30.31
CA THR A 51 20.56 7.36 -30.08
C THR A 51 19.52 8.46 -30.10
N VAL A 52 19.78 9.57 -29.41
CA VAL A 52 18.96 10.78 -29.51
C VAL A 52 19.83 11.96 -29.91
N THR A 53 19.44 12.64 -30.99
CA THR A 53 20.17 13.76 -31.57
C THR A 53 19.33 15.03 -31.56
N ILE A 54 19.96 16.16 -31.26
CA ILE A 54 19.43 17.51 -31.49
C ILE A 54 20.50 18.34 -32.20
N ASP A 55 20.07 19.18 -33.13
CA ASP A 55 20.94 20.03 -33.92
C ASP A 55 20.40 21.47 -34.04
N GLU A 56 21.15 22.31 -34.74
CA GLU A 56 20.86 23.73 -34.91
C GLU A 56 19.54 24.00 -35.66
N SER A 57 19.02 23.03 -36.41
CA SER A 57 17.71 23.14 -37.11
C SER A 57 16.51 23.16 -36.14
N SER A 58 16.74 22.74 -34.88
CA SER A 58 15.76 22.87 -33.79
C SER A 58 15.45 24.32 -33.46
N GLY A 59 16.43 25.24 -33.60
CA GLY A 59 16.36 26.61 -33.07
C GLY A 59 16.19 26.67 -31.55
N TYR A 60 16.44 25.57 -30.83
CA TYR A 60 16.21 25.44 -29.40
C TYR A 60 17.51 25.56 -28.61
N LYS A 61 17.42 26.10 -27.40
CA LYS A 61 18.50 26.08 -26.39
C LYS A 61 17.89 25.72 -25.06
N GLY A 62 18.39 24.66 -24.42
CA GLY A 62 17.85 24.19 -23.16
C GLY A 62 17.97 22.69 -22.97
N ALA A 63 17.30 22.18 -21.95
CA ALA A 63 17.27 20.77 -21.61
C ALA A 63 16.45 19.99 -22.64
N PHE A 64 17.11 19.09 -23.37
CA PHE A 64 16.50 18.33 -24.47
C PHE A 64 16.28 16.84 -24.14
N LEU A 65 17.06 16.29 -23.19
CA LEU A 65 16.99 14.88 -22.82
C LEU A 65 16.98 14.72 -21.30
N TYR A 66 16.01 13.99 -20.78
CA TYR A 66 15.81 13.75 -19.36
C TYR A 66 15.85 12.24 -19.09
N SER A 67 16.79 11.78 -18.26
CA SER A 67 16.80 10.38 -17.84
C SER A 67 15.54 10.02 -17.06
N LYS A 68 15.28 8.72 -16.91
CA LYS A 68 14.35 8.25 -15.87
C LYS A 68 14.81 8.72 -14.50
N VAL A 69 13.86 8.98 -13.61
CA VAL A 69 14.12 9.38 -12.23
C VAL A 69 14.55 8.14 -11.44
N LEU A 70 15.61 8.27 -10.63
CA LEU A 70 16.26 7.17 -9.92
C LEU A 70 16.21 7.35 -8.41
N ASN A 71 16.02 6.22 -7.72
CA ASN A 71 16.18 6.11 -6.27
C ASN A 71 17.59 5.60 -5.97
N LEU A 72 18.48 6.51 -5.55
CA LEU A 72 19.86 6.21 -5.21
C LEU A 72 20.11 6.46 -3.72
N ARG A 73 21.02 5.68 -3.14
CA ARG A 73 21.43 5.86 -1.75
C ARG A 73 22.50 6.92 -1.61
N LYS A 74 22.76 7.30 -0.36
CA LYS A 74 24.01 7.97 0.00
C LYS A 74 25.21 7.16 -0.51
N GLY A 75 26.12 7.80 -1.23
CA GLY A 75 27.31 7.13 -1.77
C GLY A 75 28.00 7.91 -2.89
N HIS A 76 29.08 7.34 -3.40
CA HIS A 76 29.82 7.85 -4.56
C HIS A 76 29.38 7.12 -5.83
N TYR A 77 29.24 7.89 -6.91
CA TYR A 77 28.73 7.42 -8.20
C TYR A 77 29.59 7.96 -9.33
N LEU A 78 29.74 7.13 -10.37
CA LEU A 78 30.38 7.46 -11.63
C LEU A 78 29.35 7.34 -12.75
N LEU A 79 29.10 8.43 -13.47
CA LEU A 79 28.26 8.47 -14.67
C LEU A 79 29.15 8.59 -15.90
N ASN A 80 29.11 7.57 -16.76
CA ASN A 80 29.80 7.58 -18.04
C ASN A 80 28.80 7.86 -19.15
N VAL A 81 28.91 9.01 -19.80
CA VAL A 81 28.02 9.44 -20.89
C VAL A 81 28.74 9.22 -22.21
N SER A 82 28.18 8.39 -23.09
CA SER A 82 28.65 8.21 -24.47
C SER A 82 27.91 9.19 -25.38
N TYR A 83 28.67 10.05 -26.07
CA TYR A 83 28.11 11.11 -26.90
C TYR A 83 29.04 11.49 -28.06
N GLN A 84 28.48 12.21 -29.02
CA GLN A 84 29.21 12.90 -30.09
C GLN A 84 28.67 14.34 -30.16
N SER A 85 29.54 15.34 -30.28
CA SER A 85 29.08 16.72 -30.35
C SER A 85 30.04 17.67 -31.05
N ASP A 86 29.50 18.59 -31.84
CA ASP A 86 30.30 19.60 -32.56
C ASP A 86 30.76 20.76 -31.66
N LYS A 87 30.06 20.97 -30.53
CA LYS A 87 30.27 22.08 -29.60
C LYS A 87 30.18 21.58 -28.17
N ASP A 88 30.74 22.36 -27.25
CA ASP A 88 30.56 22.09 -25.83
C ASP A 88 29.07 22.12 -25.50
N ASN A 89 28.62 21.13 -24.74
CA ASN A 89 27.26 21.01 -24.22
C ASN A 89 27.33 20.72 -22.72
N THR A 90 26.21 20.45 -22.08
CA THR A 90 26.18 20.37 -20.63
C THR A 90 25.27 19.25 -20.15
N ILE A 91 25.66 18.58 -19.07
CA ILE A 91 24.79 17.65 -18.36
C ILE A 91 24.65 18.09 -16.90
N ILE A 92 23.40 18.11 -16.43
CA ILE A 92 23.03 18.47 -15.08
C ILE A 92 22.61 17.21 -14.32
N ILE A 93 23.11 17.08 -13.10
CA ILE A 93 22.63 16.09 -12.13
C ILE A 93 21.69 16.79 -11.16
N ASN A 94 20.40 16.47 -11.26
CA ASN A 94 19.34 17.10 -10.48
C ASN A 94 18.77 16.15 -9.41
N THR A 95 18.37 16.71 -8.26
CA THR A 95 17.72 15.99 -7.16
C THR A 95 16.63 16.84 -6.52
N ASN A 96 15.81 16.27 -5.63
CA ASN A 96 14.81 16.97 -4.82
C ASN A 96 15.40 18.03 -3.88
N LEU A 97 16.70 18.00 -3.61
CA LEU A 97 17.39 19.00 -2.79
C LEU A 97 17.99 20.13 -3.63
N GLY A 98 17.82 20.07 -4.96
CA GLY A 98 18.39 20.98 -5.93
C GLY A 98 19.44 20.31 -6.82
N GLN A 99 20.12 21.15 -7.58
CA GLN A 99 21.16 20.76 -8.51
C GLN A 99 22.42 20.33 -7.75
N VAL A 100 22.87 19.10 -7.98
CA VAL A 100 24.05 18.52 -7.32
C VAL A 100 25.32 18.89 -8.05
N GLN A 101 25.30 18.85 -9.39
CA GLN A 101 26.48 19.10 -10.21
C GLN A 101 26.10 19.60 -11.60
N ASN A 102 27.01 20.36 -12.20
CA ASN A 102 26.96 20.79 -13.58
C ASN A 102 28.27 20.40 -14.26
N GLN A 103 28.22 19.64 -15.35
CA GLN A 103 29.42 19.19 -16.05
C GLN A 103 29.34 19.54 -17.54
N VAL A 104 30.41 20.14 -18.06
CA VAL A 104 30.55 20.40 -19.50
C VAL A 104 30.89 19.10 -20.22
N LEU A 105 30.21 18.83 -21.33
CA LEU A 105 30.52 17.80 -22.30
C LEU A 105 31.31 18.46 -23.45
N PRO A 106 32.65 18.29 -23.53
CA PRO A 106 33.47 18.97 -24.54
C PRO A 106 33.12 18.57 -25.98
N ALA A 107 33.33 19.47 -26.93
CA ALA A 107 33.22 19.16 -28.35
C ALA A 107 34.13 17.97 -28.75
N SER A 108 33.54 16.97 -29.40
CA SER A 108 34.23 15.81 -29.96
C SER A 108 33.54 15.34 -31.24
N SER A 109 34.25 15.44 -32.36
CA SER A 109 33.78 15.04 -33.69
C SER A 109 33.72 13.51 -33.89
N THR A 110 34.26 12.74 -32.96
CA THR A 110 34.13 11.27 -32.87
C THR A 110 33.39 10.88 -31.60
N ALA A 111 32.81 9.68 -31.56
CA ALA A 111 32.20 9.13 -30.35
C ALA A 111 33.17 9.21 -29.17
N ALA A 112 32.76 9.91 -28.12
CA ALA A 112 33.52 10.16 -26.91
C ALA A 112 32.74 9.67 -25.68
N SER A 113 33.47 9.45 -24.58
CA SER A 113 32.89 9.15 -23.27
C SER A 113 33.32 10.21 -22.26
N ALA A 114 32.36 10.86 -21.61
CA ALA A 114 32.61 11.73 -20.46
C ALA A 114 32.37 10.97 -19.16
N GLU A 115 33.37 10.95 -18.29
CA GLU A 115 33.29 10.38 -16.94
C GLU A 115 32.98 11.48 -15.93
N ILE A 116 31.91 11.29 -15.16
CA ILE A 116 31.38 12.31 -14.25
C ILE A 116 31.20 11.68 -12.87
N GLU A 117 32.08 12.04 -11.94
CA GLU A 117 31.99 11.63 -10.55
C GLU A 117 31.12 12.59 -9.75
N PHE A 118 30.20 12.04 -8.96
CA PHE A 118 29.36 12.80 -8.04
C PHE A 118 29.10 12.02 -6.73
N THR A 119 28.77 12.75 -5.67
CA THR A 119 28.51 12.17 -4.34
C THR A 119 27.16 12.61 -3.81
N LEU A 120 26.37 11.66 -3.33
CA LEU A 120 25.13 11.92 -2.61
C LEU A 120 25.39 11.88 -1.11
N SER A 121 25.08 12.96 -0.40
CA SER A 121 25.28 13.09 1.05
C SER A 121 24.20 12.36 1.88
N GLN A 122 23.07 12.07 1.26
CA GLN A 122 21.92 11.33 1.80
C GLN A 122 21.23 10.52 0.71
N ASP A 123 20.30 9.63 1.10
CA ASP A 123 19.46 8.91 0.14
C ASP A 123 18.57 9.90 -0.64
N CYS A 124 18.54 9.75 -1.96
CA CYS A 124 17.81 10.62 -2.88
C CYS A 124 16.88 9.78 -3.76
N ASP A 125 15.58 10.03 -3.64
CA ASP A 125 14.56 9.34 -4.42
C ASP A 125 14.39 9.90 -5.84
N THR A 126 15.06 11.01 -6.17
CA THR A 126 14.68 11.86 -7.31
C THR A 126 15.87 12.23 -8.19
N VAL A 127 16.89 11.37 -8.23
CA VAL A 127 18.09 11.63 -9.02
C VAL A 127 17.75 11.56 -10.51
N GLN A 128 18.04 12.61 -11.26
CA GLN A 128 17.78 12.69 -12.69
C GLN A 128 18.97 13.33 -13.41
N PHE A 129 19.35 12.77 -14.55
CA PHE A 129 20.38 13.30 -15.45
C PHE A 129 19.71 14.05 -16.59
N ILE A 130 20.10 15.30 -16.80
CA ILE A 130 19.46 16.21 -17.76
C ILE A 130 20.52 16.74 -18.72
N SER A 131 20.42 16.37 -19.99
CA SER A 131 21.31 16.90 -21.04
C SER A 131 20.77 18.22 -21.57
N ILE A 132 21.62 19.24 -21.60
CA ILE A 132 21.34 20.59 -22.07
C ILE A 132 22.10 20.84 -23.37
N TYR A 133 21.33 21.22 -24.38
CA TYR A 133 21.84 21.67 -25.66
C TYR A 133 22.11 23.18 -25.62
N ASN A 134 23.31 23.57 -26.00
CA ASN A 134 23.78 24.95 -25.93
C ASN A 134 23.24 25.86 -27.05
N GLY A 135 22.54 25.30 -28.05
CA GLY A 135 21.86 26.05 -29.11
C GLY A 135 22.66 26.25 -30.39
N SER A 136 23.80 25.56 -30.55
CA SER A 136 24.63 25.62 -31.77
C SER A 136 25.33 24.28 -32.01
N GLY A 137 25.56 23.92 -33.29
CA GLY A 137 26.12 22.62 -33.68
C GLY A 137 25.15 21.45 -33.44
N SER A 138 25.65 20.22 -33.41
CA SER A 138 24.86 19.03 -33.07
C SER A 138 25.35 18.35 -31.80
N ILE A 139 24.45 17.65 -31.10
CA ILE A 139 24.79 16.69 -30.05
C ILE A 139 23.95 15.42 -30.20
N THR A 140 24.63 14.29 -30.18
CA THR A 140 24.05 12.95 -30.18
C THR A 140 24.45 12.27 -28.88
N ILE A 141 23.47 11.80 -28.11
CA ILE A 141 23.69 10.95 -26.93
C ILE A 141 23.40 9.49 -27.32
N HIS A 142 24.32 8.58 -26.99
CA HIS A 142 24.16 7.15 -27.25
C HIS A 142 23.63 6.41 -26.02
N ASN A 143 24.41 6.40 -24.94
CA ASN A 143 24.05 5.72 -23.71
C ASN A 143 24.65 6.44 -22.50
N MET A 144 24.09 6.15 -21.33
CA MET A 144 24.64 6.59 -20.05
C MET A 144 24.81 5.37 -19.16
N ASN A 145 26.00 5.17 -18.60
CA ASN A 145 26.30 4.07 -17.69
C ASN A 145 26.56 4.63 -16.30
N LEU A 146 25.67 4.32 -15.36
CA LEU A 146 25.82 4.69 -13.96
C LEU A 146 26.46 3.53 -13.19
N THR A 147 27.54 3.80 -12.47
CA THR A 147 28.22 2.85 -11.59
C THR A 147 28.25 3.41 -10.17
N GLY A 148 27.73 2.65 -9.21
CA GLY A 148 27.83 2.96 -7.79
C GLY A 148 29.07 2.31 -7.16
N SER A 149 29.71 3.05 -6.25
CA SER A 149 30.73 2.50 -5.34
C SER A 149 30.18 1.37 -4.45
N VAL A 150 28.86 1.36 -4.24
CA VAL A 150 28.10 0.31 -3.57
C VAL A 150 26.87 -0.06 -4.42
N PRO A 151 26.33 -1.29 -4.30
CA PRO A 151 25.11 -1.68 -4.98
C PRO A 151 23.92 -0.77 -4.65
N PHE A 152 23.08 -0.49 -5.65
CA PHE A 152 21.91 0.40 -5.51
C PHE A 152 20.86 -0.16 -4.53
N TYR A 153 20.78 -1.49 -4.43
CA TYR A 153 19.84 -2.21 -3.56
C TYR A 153 20.43 -3.54 -3.06
N THR A 154 19.80 -4.15 -2.06
CA THR A 154 20.24 -5.38 -1.36
C THR A 154 19.32 -6.57 -1.63
N ASP A 155 18.63 -6.58 -2.78
CA ASP A 155 17.64 -7.61 -3.16
C ASP A 155 18.24 -9.03 -3.10
N ALA A 156 19.42 -9.22 -3.69
CA ALA A 156 20.16 -10.47 -3.66
C ALA A 156 20.41 -10.98 -2.23
N ILE A 157 20.82 -10.09 -1.32
CA ILE A 157 21.05 -10.39 0.10
C ILE A 157 19.76 -10.79 0.79
N PHE A 158 18.69 -10.00 0.59
CA PHE A 158 17.40 -10.27 1.20
C PHE A 158 16.80 -11.60 0.75
N LEU A 159 16.82 -11.89 -0.55
CA LEU A 159 16.33 -13.16 -1.10
C LEU A 159 17.18 -14.34 -0.62
N GLY A 160 18.50 -14.18 -0.54
CA GLY A 160 19.38 -15.19 0.02
C GLY A 160 19.06 -15.49 1.47
N PHE A 161 18.89 -14.45 2.30
CA PHE A 161 18.51 -14.59 3.71
C PHE A 161 17.14 -15.25 3.87
N LEU A 162 16.15 -14.81 3.08
CA LEU A 162 14.80 -15.38 3.10
C LEU A 162 14.81 -16.87 2.75
N THR A 163 15.58 -17.25 1.73
CA THR A 163 15.73 -18.65 1.30
C THR A 163 16.31 -19.52 2.42
N ILE A 164 17.37 -19.04 3.07
CA ILE A 164 18.00 -19.73 4.21
C ILE A 164 17.02 -19.84 5.38
N PHE A 165 16.34 -18.74 5.72
CA PHE A 165 15.37 -18.70 6.81
C PHE A 165 14.21 -19.68 6.59
N LEU A 166 13.64 -19.71 5.38
CA LEU A 166 12.58 -20.66 5.02
C LEU A 166 13.11 -22.10 5.05
N GLY A 167 14.33 -22.35 4.58
CA GLY A 167 14.99 -23.65 4.67
C GLY A 167 15.17 -24.13 6.12
N ILE A 168 15.56 -23.23 7.03
CA ILE A 168 15.65 -23.51 8.47
C ILE A 168 14.28 -23.84 9.04
N CYS A 169 13.26 -23.04 8.76
CA CYS A 169 11.90 -23.27 9.23
C CYS A 169 11.37 -24.64 8.77
N LEU A 170 11.59 -24.97 7.50
CA LEU A 170 11.20 -26.26 6.92
C LEU A 170 11.96 -27.42 7.53
N SER A 171 13.28 -27.26 7.73
CA SER A 171 14.15 -28.23 8.39
C SER A 171 13.70 -28.51 9.83
N LEU A 172 13.41 -27.47 10.62
CA LEU A 172 12.89 -27.60 11.98
C LEU A 172 11.52 -28.26 12.02
N TYR A 173 10.63 -27.92 11.08
CA TYR A 173 9.32 -28.54 10.94
C TYR A 173 9.43 -30.06 10.73
N PHE A 174 10.28 -30.48 9.79
CA PHE A 174 10.52 -31.91 9.52
C PHE A 174 11.29 -32.61 10.66
N LYS A 175 12.21 -31.93 11.34
CA LYS A 175 12.93 -32.49 12.51
C LYS A 175 11.99 -32.84 13.66
N LYS A 176 10.98 -32.00 13.91
CA LYS A 176 10.00 -32.19 14.99
C LYS A 176 9.02 -33.35 14.70
N ARG A 177 8.77 -33.65 13.42
CA ARG A 177 7.90 -34.74 12.99
C ARG A 177 8.72 -35.86 12.36
N LYS A 178 9.24 -36.78 13.20
CA LYS A 178 9.78 -38.07 12.72
C LYS A 178 8.69 -38.77 11.89
N ILE A 179 8.65 -38.65 10.55
CA ILE A 179 8.06 -39.57 9.53
C ILE A 179 7.81 -38.84 8.20
N LEU A 180 8.09 -39.53 7.08
CA LEU A 180 7.72 -39.15 5.71
C LEU A 180 6.95 -40.27 4.99
N VAL A 181 6.14 -41.08 5.68
CA VAL A 181 5.45 -42.25 5.06
C VAL A 181 3.94 -42.29 5.27
N ARG A 182 3.34 -41.37 6.03
CA ARG A 182 1.89 -41.13 5.99
C ARG A 182 1.63 -39.65 6.04
N SER A 183 1.42 -39.05 4.87
CA SER A 183 0.98 -37.66 4.75
C SER A 183 -0.32 -37.51 5.55
N ASN A 184 -0.28 -36.72 6.62
CA ASN A 184 -1.49 -36.39 7.35
C ASN A 184 -2.31 -35.42 6.49
N ASN A 185 -3.63 -35.54 6.49
CA ASN A 185 -4.54 -34.66 5.75
C ASN A 185 -4.29 -33.16 5.96
N SER A 186 -3.68 -32.76 7.08
CA SER A 186 -3.30 -31.35 7.33
C SER A 186 -2.07 -30.90 6.55
N GLU A 187 -1.13 -31.81 6.24
CA GLU A 187 0.05 -31.53 5.43
C GLU A 187 -0.34 -31.31 3.97
N ILE A 188 -1.28 -32.12 3.46
CA ILE A 188 -1.88 -31.93 2.12
C ILE A 188 -2.50 -30.53 2.01
N ILE A 189 -3.27 -30.10 3.00
CA ILE A 189 -3.86 -28.75 3.03
C ILE A 189 -2.74 -27.68 3.01
N GLY A 190 -1.67 -27.89 3.77
CA GLY A 190 -0.49 -27.00 3.76
C GLY A 190 0.15 -26.89 2.39
N PHE A 191 0.38 -28.00 1.69
CA PHE A 191 0.91 -28.00 0.32
C PHE A 191 -0.03 -27.31 -0.67
N ILE A 192 -1.34 -27.57 -0.57
CA ILE A 192 -2.34 -26.89 -1.40
C ILE A 192 -2.31 -25.38 -1.15
N PHE A 193 -2.20 -24.93 0.11
CA PHE A 193 -2.06 -23.51 0.41
C PHE A 193 -0.82 -22.91 -0.21
N ILE A 194 0.34 -23.57 -0.11
CA ILE A 194 1.58 -23.11 -0.75
C ILE A 194 1.39 -23.00 -2.28
N ALA A 195 0.81 -24.03 -2.92
CA ALA A 195 0.55 -24.01 -4.36
C ALA A 195 -0.39 -22.86 -4.76
N VAL A 196 -1.46 -22.62 -4.00
CA VAL A 196 -2.39 -21.52 -4.23
C VAL A 196 -1.73 -20.16 -3.97
N ILE A 197 -0.84 -20.03 -2.99
CA ILE A 197 -0.09 -18.79 -2.73
C ILE A 197 0.85 -18.49 -3.91
N ILE A 198 1.59 -19.48 -4.39
CA ILE A 198 2.48 -19.36 -5.54
C ILE A 198 1.67 -18.95 -6.78
N PHE A 199 0.56 -19.65 -7.04
CA PHE A 199 -0.33 -19.32 -8.16
C PHE A 199 -0.93 -17.93 -8.01
N ALA A 200 -1.48 -17.56 -6.84
CA ALA A 200 -2.03 -16.22 -6.61
C ALA A 200 -0.98 -15.10 -6.66
N SER A 201 0.32 -15.43 -6.66
CA SER A 201 1.44 -14.49 -6.62
C SER A 201 2.33 -14.56 -7.87
N TYR A 202 2.00 -15.38 -8.87
CA TYR A 202 2.89 -15.58 -10.02
C TYR A 202 3.23 -14.28 -10.78
N PRO A 203 2.33 -13.28 -10.94
CA PRO A 203 2.67 -12.04 -11.63
C PRO A 203 3.74 -11.21 -10.89
N LEU A 204 4.03 -11.54 -9.64
CA LEU A 204 5.03 -10.85 -8.83
C LEU A 204 6.44 -11.36 -9.12
N PHE A 205 6.61 -12.53 -9.76
CA PHE A 205 7.92 -13.12 -10.05
C PHE A 205 8.61 -12.51 -11.28
N THR A 206 8.67 -11.18 -11.28
CA THR A 206 9.39 -10.34 -12.24
C THR A 206 10.35 -9.42 -11.47
N ASP A 207 11.17 -8.64 -12.15
CA ASP A 207 12.06 -7.64 -11.56
C ASP A 207 11.48 -6.20 -11.57
N TYR A 208 10.30 -6.01 -12.15
CA TYR A 208 9.61 -4.72 -12.26
C TYR A 208 8.22 -4.72 -11.60
N LEU A 209 7.63 -3.53 -11.41
CA LEU A 209 6.24 -3.33 -11.04
C LEU A 209 5.45 -2.80 -12.24
N ILE A 210 4.28 -3.38 -12.42
CA ILE A 210 3.27 -2.92 -13.36
C ILE A 210 2.44 -1.84 -12.68
N GLY A 211 1.97 -0.87 -13.47
CA GLY A 211 1.12 0.20 -12.98
C GLY A 211 -0.19 -0.30 -12.38
N GLY A 212 -0.73 0.47 -11.45
CA GLY A 212 -2.06 0.26 -10.90
C GLY A 212 -2.66 1.61 -10.54
N HIS A 213 -3.99 1.69 -10.48
CA HIS A 213 -4.69 2.96 -10.25
C HIS A 213 -4.20 3.72 -9.00
N ASP A 214 -3.89 3.01 -7.91
CA ASP A 214 -3.51 3.58 -6.62
C ASP A 214 -2.03 3.31 -6.23
N ILE A 215 -1.25 2.59 -7.06
CA ILE A 215 0.07 2.06 -6.67
C ILE A 215 1.03 3.19 -6.24
N ASN A 216 1.05 4.28 -7.00
CA ASN A 216 1.95 5.43 -6.77
C ASN A 216 1.77 6.03 -5.38
N TYR A 217 0.51 6.13 -4.92
CA TYR A 217 0.19 6.63 -3.59
C TYR A 217 0.74 5.73 -2.49
N HIS A 218 0.75 4.42 -2.71
CA HIS A 218 1.27 3.48 -1.73
C HIS A 218 2.80 3.43 -1.72
N LEU A 219 3.46 3.50 -2.89
CA LEU A 219 4.92 3.58 -2.95
C LEU A 219 5.43 4.86 -2.27
N SER A 220 4.76 5.99 -2.53
CA SER A 220 5.04 7.27 -1.88
C SER A 220 4.92 7.20 -0.36
N ARG A 221 3.85 6.55 0.15
CA ARG A 221 3.67 6.34 1.60
C ARG A 221 4.73 5.42 2.21
N ILE A 222 5.18 4.40 1.49
CA ILE A 222 6.24 3.49 1.96
C ILE A 222 7.57 4.26 2.10
N GLU A 223 7.96 5.05 1.09
CA GLU A 223 9.12 5.95 1.20
C GLU A 223 8.94 6.99 2.31
N GLY A 224 7.76 7.60 2.42
CA GLY A 224 7.45 8.56 3.48
C GLY A 224 7.60 8.00 4.89
N ILE A 225 7.17 6.75 5.12
CA ILE A 225 7.38 6.05 6.41
C ILE A 225 8.85 5.74 6.62
N LYS A 226 9.56 5.27 5.58
CA LYS A 226 11.01 4.99 5.64
C LYS A 226 11.78 6.24 6.06
N ASP A 227 11.56 7.37 5.37
CA ASP A 227 12.20 8.66 5.68
C ASP A 227 11.81 9.18 7.06
N GLY A 228 10.54 9.02 7.45
CA GLY A 228 10.05 9.38 8.78
C GLY A 228 10.78 8.61 9.89
N LEU A 229 10.91 7.29 9.76
CA LEU A 229 11.62 6.42 10.69
C LEU A 229 13.11 6.79 10.79
N ILE A 230 13.78 7.00 9.66
CA ILE A 230 15.19 7.43 9.61
C ILE A 230 15.37 8.77 10.33
N SER A 231 14.37 9.66 10.25
CA SER A 231 14.37 10.94 10.97
C SER A 231 13.99 10.85 12.45
N GLY A 232 13.85 9.64 13.02
CA GLY A 232 13.55 9.43 14.44
C GLY A 232 12.07 9.58 14.82
N GLN A 233 11.16 9.62 13.84
CA GLN A 233 9.72 9.70 14.13
C GLN A 233 9.15 8.31 14.39
N PHE A 234 8.49 8.12 15.54
CA PHE A 234 7.69 6.92 15.80
C PHE A 234 6.51 7.20 16.76
N PRO A 235 5.26 6.93 16.35
CA PRO A 235 4.82 6.66 14.97
C PRO A 235 5.11 7.84 14.03
N VAL A 236 5.34 7.55 12.76
CA VAL A 236 5.53 8.56 11.70
C VAL A 236 4.22 9.30 11.46
N ASP A 237 4.21 10.61 11.68
CA ASP A 237 3.04 11.47 11.44
C ASP A 237 3.19 12.34 10.19
N ILE A 238 4.41 12.77 9.86
CA ILE A 238 4.75 13.49 8.62
C ILE A 238 5.73 12.67 7.79
N TYR A 239 5.40 12.51 6.50
CA TYR A 239 6.28 11.99 5.48
C TYR A 239 7.20 13.11 4.98
N PRO A 240 8.49 13.15 5.36
CA PRO A 240 9.30 14.37 5.26
C PRO A 240 9.66 14.77 3.84
N GLN A 241 10.02 13.79 2.99
CA GLN A 241 10.56 14.06 1.65
C GLN A 241 9.48 14.26 0.58
N ILE A 242 8.23 13.95 0.90
CA ILE A 242 7.12 14.09 -0.04
C ILE A 242 6.87 15.57 -0.36
N ASN A 243 6.48 15.85 -1.62
CA ASN A 243 6.29 17.20 -2.17
C ASN A 243 7.58 18.01 -2.14
N PHE A 244 8.65 17.48 -2.73
CA PHE A 244 9.96 18.15 -2.80
C PHE A 244 10.49 18.55 -1.40
N GLY A 245 10.29 17.66 -0.43
CA GLY A 245 10.70 17.89 0.96
C GLY A 245 9.76 18.79 1.78
N TYR A 246 8.66 19.31 1.25
CA TYR A 246 7.73 20.14 2.05
C TYR A 246 7.06 19.36 3.18
N GLY A 247 6.97 18.05 3.04
CA GLY A 247 6.32 17.16 4.00
C GLY A 247 4.85 16.95 3.66
N TYR A 248 4.35 15.78 4.03
CA TYR A 248 2.95 15.39 3.84
C TYR A 248 2.39 14.68 5.07
N LEU A 249 1.13 14.97 5.42
CA LEU A 249 0.50 14.40 6.61
C LEU A 249 0.11 12.93 6.41
N GLY A 250 0.88 12.03 7.02
CA GLY A 250 0.69 10.59 6.93
C GLY A 250 -0.42 10.02 7.82
N THR A 251 -0.69 10.64 8.96
CA THR A 251 -1.63 10.13 9.98
C THR A 251 -3.07 9.93 9.48
N LEU A 252 -3.51 10.72 8.49
CA LEU A 252 -4.88 10.62 7.94
C LEU A 252 -5.10 9.37 7.09
N TYR A 253 -4.05 8.59 6.81
CA TYR A 253 -4.13 7.30 6.16
C TYR A 253 -3.69 6.18 7.13
N PRO A 254 -4.42 5.04 7.22
CA PRO A 254 -3.98 3.90 8.03
C PRO A 254 -2.67 3.30 7.51
N SER A 255 -1.58 3.46 8.26
CA SER A 255 -0.23 3.11 7.77
C SER A 255 0.42 1.91 8.45
N LEU A 256 -0.18 1.32 9.49
CA LEU A 256 0.46 0.28 10.33
C LEU A 256 1.10 -0.85 9.50
N PHE A 257 0.39 -1.41 8.53
CA PHE A 257 0.91 -2.52 7.73
C PHE A 257 2.00 -2.09 6.74
N LEU A 258 2.06 -0.80 6.36
CA LEU A 258 3.07 -0.25 5.47
C LEU A 258 4.43 -0.04 6.17
N TYR A 259 4.50 -0.15 7.50
CA TYR A 259 5.79 -0.18 8.20
C TYR A 259 6.64 -1.39 7.80
N PHE A 260 6.01 -2.53 7.48
CA PHE A 260 6.76 -3.72 7.04
C PHE A 260 7.58 -3.47 5.77
N PRO A 261 6.97 -3.06 4.62
CA PRO A 261 7.76 -2.74 3.44
C PRO A 261 8.69 -1.53 3.66
N ALA A 262 8.32 -0.56 4.49
CA ALA A 262 9.22 0.56 4.81
C ALA A 262 10.49 0.11 5.55
N ILE A 263 10.41 -0.87 6.46
CA ILE A 263 11.58 -1.46 7.11
C ILE A 263 12.46 -2.20 6.09
N LEU A 264 11.87 -2.90 5.11
CA LEU A 264 12.64 -3.51 4.02
C LEU A 264 13.40 -2.46 3.21
N ARG A 265 12.78 -1.29 2.97
CA ARG A 265 13.47 -0.16 2.32
C ARG A 265 14.63 0.38 3.15
N ILE A 266 14.51 0.46 4.47
CA ILE A 266 15.62 0.82 5.38
C ILE A 266 16.76 -0.20 5.30
N LEU A 267 16.43 -1.50 5.21
CA LEU A 267 17.42 -2.58 5.01
C LEU A 267 18.02 -2.60 3.59
N GLY A 268 17.53 -1.72 2.73
CA GLY A 268 18.05 -1.51 1.39
C GLY A 268 17.46 -2.40 0.30
N VAL A 269 16.37 -3.11 0.59
CA VAL A 269 15.63 -3.85 -0.43
C VAL A 269 15.00 -2.86 -1.39
N SER A 270 15.02 -3.11 -2.70
CA SER A 270 14.41 -2.26 -3.72
C SER A 270 12.91 -2.03 -3.44
N MET A 271 12.36 -0.93 -3.98
CA MET A 271 10.92 -0.67 -3.85
C MET A 271 10.08 -1.78 -4.46
N ALA A 272 10.48 -2.25 -5.64
CA ALA A 272 9.82 -3.34 -6.35
C ALA A 272 9.74 -4.61 -5.48
N LEU A 273 10.86 -5.07 -4.93
CA LEU A 273 10.88 -6.30 -4.13
C LEU A 273 10.20 -6.13 -2.77
N SER A 274 10.33 -4.96 -2.14
CA SER A 274 9.66 -4.65 -0.87
C SER A 274 8.13 -4.72 -1.00
N TYR A 275 7.59 -4.09 -2.05
CA TYR A 275 6.16 -4.10 -2.35
C TYR A 275 5.66 -5.50 -2.70
N LYS A 276 6.35 -6.23 -3.57
CA LYS A 276 6.00 -7.61 -3.98
C LYS A 276 5.98 -8.58 -2.79
N THR A 277 6.99 -8.52 -1.94
CA THR A 277 7.07 -9.33 -0.72
C THR A 277 5.85 -9.06 0.16
N PHE A 278 5.44 -7.80 0.29
CA PHE A 278 4.25 -7.43 1.03
C PHE A 278 2.96 -8.00 0.41
N LEU A 279 2.80 -7.97 -0.92
CA LEU A 279 1.66 -8.59 -1.60
C LEU A 279 1.60 -10.12 -1.38
N VAL A 280 2.74 -10.82 -1.38
CA VAL A 280 2.79 -12.25 -1.03
C VAL A 280 2.32 -12.49 0.40
N ILE A 281 2.74 -11.65 1.35
CA ILE A 281 2.29 -11.74 2.75
C ILE A 281 0.79 -11.48 2.88
N ILE A 282 0.21 -10.59 2.06
CA ILE A 282 -1.24 -10.36 2.00
C ILE A 282 -1.97 -11.64 1.55
N ASN A 283 -1.47 -12.34 0.53
CA ASN A 283 -2.02 -13.62 0.06
C ASN A 283 -1.94 -14.71 1.15
N ILE A 284 -0.78 -14.84 1.81
CA ILE A 284 -0.60 -15.77 2.94
C ILE A 284 -1.60 -15.46 4.06
N SER A 285 -1.67 -14.19 4.47
CA SER A 285 -2.53 -13.73 5.56
C SER A 285 -4.01 -13.97 5.24
N THR A 286 -4.43 -13.73 4.00
CA THR A 286 -5.81 -13.99 3.56
C THR A 286 -6.18 -15.45 3.75
N ILE A 287 -5.35 -16.39 3.26
CA ILE A 287 -5.63 -17.82 3.38
C ILE A 287 -5.66 -18.24 4.85
N LEU A 288 -4.67 -17.84 5.64
CA LEU A 288 -4.56 -18.25 7.04
C LEU A 288 -5.71 -17.70 7.89
N ILE A 289 -6.06 -16.42 7.73
CA ILE A 289 -7.13 -15.78 8.50
C ILE A 289 -8.49 -16.32 8.08
N THR A 290 -8.73 -16.55 6.78
CA THR A 290 -9.98 -17.18 6.31
C THR A 290 -10.12 -18.59 6.87
N TYR A 291 -9.06 -19.40 6.77
CA TYR A 291 -9.05 -20.76 7.27
C TYR A 291 -9.33 -20.79 8.78
N TYR A 292 -8.61 -19.97 9.55
CA TYR A 292 -8.83 -19.84 10.99
C TYR A 292 -10.27 -19.43 11.32
N SER A 293 -10.81 -18.45 10.60
CA SER A 293 -12.16 -17.92 10.81
C SER A 293 -13.24 -18.99 10.64
N LEU A 294 -13.18 -19.78 9.58
CA LEU A 294 -14.13 -20.86 9.33
C LEU A 294 -13.95 -22.04 10.28
N ARG A 295 -12.71 -22.36 10.68
CA ARG A 295 -12.45 -23.37 11.72
C ARG A 295 -13.09 -22.97 13.05
N LYS A 296 -13.13 -21.67 13.38
CA LYS A 296 -13.83 -21.17 14.58
C LYS A 296 -15.34 -21.24 14.46
N MET A 297 -15.90 -21.16 13.24
CA MET A 297 -17.32 -21.38 12.96
C MET A 297 -17.72 -22.87 12.91
N SER A 298 -16.83 -23.78 13.32
CA SER A 298 -17.05 -25.24 13.38
C SER A 298 -17.09 -25.97 12.03
N CYS A 299 -16.58 -25.37 10.95
CA CYS A 299 -16.38 -26.09 9.69
C CYS A 299 -15.26 -27.13 9.80
N THR A 300 -15.34 -28.20 9.02
CA THR A 300 -14.22 -29.15 8.88
C THR A 300 -12.99 -28.49 8.26
N LYS A 301 -11.83 -29.13 8.42
CA LYS A 301 -10.56 -28.67 7.83
C LYS A 301 -10.62 -28.54 6.30
N TYR A 302 -11.36 -29.39 5.62
CA TYR A 302 -11.46 -29.36 4.16
C TYR A 302 -12.37 -28.24 3.68
N ALA A 303 -13.53 -28.09 4.31
CA ALA A 303 -14.47 -27.00 4.03
C ALA A 303 -13.81 -25.63 4.26
N ALA A 304 -13.11 -25.47 5.40
CA ALA A 304 -12.37 -24.25 5.71
C ALA A 304 -11.24 -23.97 4.69
N ALA A 305 -10.50 -25.00 4.29
CA ALA A 305 -9.44 -24.86 3.28
C ALA A 305 -10.01 -24.45 1.92
N PHE A 306 -11.07 -25.12 1.47
CA PHE A 306 -11.74 -24.84 0.20
C PHE A 306 -12.23 -23.38 0.13
N ALA A 307 -12.96 -22.92 1.13
CA ALA A 307 -13.43 -21.54 1.17
C ALA A 307 -12.29 -20.51 1.25
N SER A 308 -11.16 -20.86 1.89
CA SER A 308 -9.97 -19.99 1.90
C SER A 308 -9.37 -19.81 0.52
N ILE A 309 -9.35 -20.87 -0.29
CA ILE A 309 -8.86 -20.84 -1.67
C ILE A 309 -9.83 -20.02 -2.54
N VAL A 310 -11.13 -20.28 -2.44
CA VAL A 310 -12.17 -19.52 -3.15
C VAL A 310 -12.09 -18.03 -2.82
N TYR A 311 -11.90 -17.68 -1.56
CA TYR A 311 -11.79 -16.27 -1.15
C TYR A 311 -10.49 -15.62 -1.62
N CYS A 312 -9.36 -16.31 -1.52
CA CYS A 312 -8.05 -15.80 -1.96
C CYS A 312 -8.05 -15.46 -3.45
N LEU A 313 -8.68 -16.31 -4.27
CA LEU A 313 -8.73 -16.18 -5.72
C LEU A 313 -10.02 -15.53 -6.23
N MET A 314 -10.82 -14.90 -5.35
CA MET A 314 -12.04 -14.20 -5.77
C MET A 314 -11.69 -13.03 -6.71
N PRO A 315 -12.34 -12.90 -7.89
CA PRO A 315 -11.94 -11.94 -8.92
C PRO A 315 -11.76 -10.51 -8.41
N TYR A 316 -12.75 -9.98 -7.69
CA TYR A 316 -12.67 -8.62 -7.16
C TYR A 316 -11.52 -8.41 -6.16
N ARG A 317 -11.15 -9.43 -5.38
CA ARG A 317 -9.98 -9.35 -4.49
C ARG A 317 -8.69 -9.24 -5.32
N LEU A 318 -8.56 -10.04 -6.38
CA LEU A 318 -7.40 -9.99 -7.27
C LEU A 318 -7.36 -8.68 -8.07
N THR A 319 -8.51 -8.13 -8.48
CA THR A 319 -8.61 -6.80 -9.09
C THR A 319 -8.08 -5.71 -8.15
N ASN A 320 -8.45 -5.77 -6.86
CA ASN A 320 -7.93 -4.83 -5.86
C ASN A 320 -6.42 -4.97 -5.66
N LEU A 321 -5.92 -6.21 -5.65
CA LEU A 321 -4.49 -6.51 -5.45
C LEU A 321 -3.63 -6.07 -6.64
N TYR A 322 -4.07 -6.36 -7.86
CA TYR A 322 -3.27 -6.23 -9.09
C TYR A 322 -3.66 -5.01 -9.92
N ILE A 323 -4.84 -5.01 -10.55
CA ILE A 323 -5.26 -3.98 -11.51
C ILE A 323 -5.36 -2.60 -10.83
N ARG A 324 -6.00 -2.54 -9.66
CA ARG A 324 -6.14 -1.27 -8.93
C ARG A 324 -4.90 -0.92 -8.13
N GLY A 325 -4.19 -1.90 -7.60
CA GLY A 325 -3.17 -1.66 -6.56
C GLY A 325 -3.73 -0.96 -5.32
N ALA A 326 -5.03 -1.16 -5.01
CA ALA A 326 -5.73 -0.52 -3.91
C ALA A 326 -5.40 -1.22 -2.58
N LEU A 327 -4.21 -0.97 -2.03
CA LEU A 327 -3.68 -1.73 -0.90
C LEU A 327 -4.53 -1.61 0.37
N GLY A 328 -5.06 -0.42 0.67
CA GLY A 328 -5.89 -0.22 1.86
C GLY A 328 -7.09 -1.16 1.86
N GLU A 329 -7.84 -1.16 0.76
CA GLU A 329 -8.99 -2.03 0.59
C GLU A 329 -8.58 -3.52 0.59
N THR A 330 -7.51 -3.87 -0.11
CA THR A 330 -6.96 -5.23 -0.16
C THR A 330 -6.63 -5.76 1.25
N LEU A 331 -5.99 -4.94 2.08
CA LEU A 331 -5.69 -5.29 3.47
C LEU A 331 -6.96 -5.44 4.30
N ALA A 332 -7.99 -4.64 4.05
CA ALA A 332 -9.28 -4.77 4.74
C ALA A 332 -9.96 -6.12 4.41
N LEU A 333 -9.84 -6.60 3.17
CA LEU A 333 -10.38 -7.90 2.75
C LEU A 333 -9.81 -9.07 3.56
N ILE A 334 -8.54 -9.00 4.01
CA ILE A 334 -7.93 -10.03 4.87
C ILE A 334 -8.79 -10.30 6.13
N PHE A 335 -9.37 -9.24 6.70
CA PHE A 335 -10.06 -9.30 8.00
C PHE A 335 -11.57 -9.53 7.89
N LEU A 336 -12.16 -9.50 6.69
CA LEU A 336 -13.61 -9.72 6.53
C LEU A 336 -14.06 -11.11 7.01
N PRO A 337 -13.37 -12.23 6.69
CA PRO A 337 -13.73 -13.54 7.23
C PRO A 337 -13.67 -13.58 8.76
N LEU A 338 -12.71 -12.88 9.37
CA LEU A 338 -12.56 -12.80 10.82
C LEU A 338 -13.69 -11.99 11.47
N MET A 339 -14.11 -10.90 10.81
CA MET A 339 -15.28 -10.13 11.22
C MET A 339 -16.55 -10.99 11.19
N ILE A 340 -16.78 -11.72 10.09
CA ILE A 340 -17.92 -12.64 9.93
C ILE A 340 -17.91 -13.72 11.02
N SER A 341 -16.75 -14.32 11.28
CA SER A 341 -16.60 -15.32 12.34
C SER A 341 -16.85 -14.72 13.72
N GLY A 342 -16.32 -13.53 13.99
CA GLY A 342 -16.49 -12.82 15.26
C GLY A 342 -17.95 -12.49 15.56
N ILE A 343 -18.67 -11.91 14.60
CA ILE A 343 -20.10 -11.59 14.79
C ILE A 343 -20.95 -12.87 14.90
N TYR A 344 -20.63 -13.93 14.15
CA TYR A 344 -21.27 -15.23 14.30
C TYR A 344 -21.11 -15.79 15.72
N GLN A 345 -19.90 -15.75 16.30
CA GLN A 345 -19.66 -16.23 17.66
C GLN A 345 -20.51 -15.47 18.69
N ILE A 346 -20.66 -14.16 18.51
CA ILE A 346 -21.44 -13.33 19.44
C ILE A 346 -22.94 -13.60 19.27
N CYS A 347 -23.46 -13.61 18.04
CA CYS A 347 -24.89 -13.76 17.78
C CYS A 347 -25.42 -15.17 18.10
N LEU A 348 -24.69 -16.21 17.70
CA LEU A 348 -25.18 -17.60 17.72
C LEU A 348 -24.18 -18.55 18.40
N GLY A 349 -22.89 -18.42 18.10
CA GLY A 349 -21.84 -19.31 18.62
C GLY A 349 -21.40 -19.04 20.07
N ASN A 350 -20.11 -19.29 20.34
CA ASN A 350 -19.52 -19.08 21.66
C ASN A 350 -19.16 -17.60 21.87
N ARG A 351 -20.08 -16.85 22.48
CA ARG A 351 -19.98 -15.42 22.75
C ARG A 351 -18.72 -14.98 23.52
N LYS A 352 -18.05 -15.89 24.25
CA LYS A 352 -16.77 -15.58 24.95
C LYS A 352 -15.62 -15.28 23.98
N LYS A 353 -15.79 -15.61 22.69
CA LYS A 353 -14.84 -15.33 21.61
C LYS A 353 -15.05 -13.95 20.96
N TRP A 354 -15.67 -13.00 21.67
CA TRP A 354 -15.90 -11.63 21.21
C TRP A 354 -14.62 -10.91 20.76
N PHE A 355 -13.45 -11.31 21.29
CA PHE A 355 -12.15 -10.76 20.89
C PHE A 355 -11.82 -10.97 19.41
N LEU A 356 -12.43 -11.96 18.74
CA LEU A 356 -12.28 -12.15 17.29
C LEU A 356 -12.81 -10.94 16.52
N LEU A 357 -13.97 -10.41 16.94
CA LEU A 357 -14.54 -9.21 16.34
C LEU A 357 -13.67 -7.99 16.63
N ALA A 358 -13.13 -7.90 17.85
CA ALA A 358 -12.24 -6.79 18.23
C ALA A 358 -10.95 -6.74 17.38
N PHE A 359 -10.32 -7.89 17.14
CA PHE A 359 -9.14 -7.99 16.27
C PHE A 359 -9.49 -7.77 14.80
N ALA A 360 -10.65 -8.24 14.32
CA ALA A 360 -11.08 -7.96 12.96
C ALA A 360 -11.22 -6.45 12.73
N PHE A 361 -11.88 -5.73 13.63
CA PHE A 361 -12.01 -4.27 13.53
C PHE A 361 -10.69 -3.53 13.72
N THR A 362 -9.79 -4.01 14.58
CA THR A 362 -8.43 -3.46 14.71
C THR A 362 -7.67 -3.57 13.38
N GLY A 363 -7.72 -4.74 12.73
CA GLY A 363 -7.17 -4.93 11.40
C GLY A 363 -7.81 -4.01 10.37
N LEU A 364 -9.14 -3.89 10.36
CA LEU A 364 -9.88 -3.02 9.44
C LEU A 364 -9.52 -1.53 9.62
N ILE A 365 -9.43 -1.04 10.86
CA ILE A 365 -9.04 0.35 11.19
C ILE A 365 -7.65 0.66 10.64
N HIS A 366 -6.74 -0.29 10.75
CA HIS A 366 -5.37 -0.15 10.27
C HIS A 366 -5.18 -0.45 8.77
N SER A 367 -6.26 -0.76 8.05
CA SER A 367 -6.25 -1.04 6.61
C SER A 367 -6.98 0.03 5.81
N HIS A 368 -8.26 0.26 6.12
CA HIS A 368 -9.14 1.12 5.32
C HIS A 368 -10.36 1.59 6.12
N ILE A 369 -10.38 2.87 6.50
CA ILE A 369 -11.43 3.46 7.33
C ILE A 369 -12.82 3.32 6.70
N LEU A 370 -12.94 3.43 5.37
CA LEU A 370 -14.22 3.29 4.69
C LEU A 370 -14.78 1.86 4.81
N SER A 371 -13.92 0.84 4.79
CA SER A 371 -14.35 -0.55 5.02
C SER A 371 -14.82 -0.77 6.46
N VAL A 372 -14.28 -0.03 7.44
CA VAL A 372 -14.77 -0.05 8.83
C VAL A 372 -16.23 0.39 8.88
N LEU A 373 -16.59 1.48 8.20
CA LEU A 373 -17.96 1.99 8.18
C LEU A 373 -18.94 0.94 7.62
N ILE A 374 -18.59 0.31 6.50
CA ILE A 374 -19.41 -0.75 5.90
C ILE A 374 -19.53 -1.96 6.84
N CYS A 375 -18.43 -2.38 7.47
CA CYS A 375 -18.43 -3.48 8.45
C CYS A 375 -19.32 -3.20 9.67
N ILE A 376 -19.33 -1.96 10.18
CA ILE A 376 -20.22 -1.55 11.27
C ILE A 376 -21.69 -1.72 10.83
N GLY A 377 -22.04 -1.25 9.63
CA GLY A 377 -23.39 -1.41 9.07
C GLY A 377 -23.79 -2.88 8.93
N ILE A 378 -22.92 -3.72 8.39
CA ILE A 378 -23.15 -5.18 8.28
C ILE A 378 -23.35 -5.81 9.66
N CYS A 379 -22.50 -5.49 10.64
CA CYS A 379 -22.62 -6.01 12.00
C CYS A 379 -23.95 -5.56 12.66
N ALA A 380 -24.38 -4.33 12.42
CA ALA A 380 -25.66 -3.82 12.92
C ALA A 380 -26.85 -4.59 12.30
N ILE A 381 -26.83 -4.81 10.98
CA ILE A 381 -27.86 -5.60 10.27
C ILE A 381 -27.90 -7.04 10.81
N LEU A 382 -26.75 -7.71 10.93
CA LEU A 382 -26.69 -9.08 11.46
C LEU A 382 -27.15 -9.14 12.92
N THR A 383 -26.79 -8.15 13.75
CA THR A 383 -27.26 -8.07 15.13
C THR A 383 -28.77 -7.89 15.20
N ALA A 384 -29.36 -7.09 14.29
CA ALA A 384 -30.81 -6.90 14.19
C ALA A 384 -31.54 -8.21 13.82
N PHE A 385 -31.03 -8.97 12.85
CA PHE A 385 -31.60 -10.28 12.49
C PHE A 385 -31.62 -11.26 13.68
N TYR A 386 -30.60 -11.22 14.55
CA TYR A 386 -30.47 -12.11 15.71
C TYR A 386 -30.80 -11.46 17.05
N MET A 387 -31.57 -10.36 17.04
CA MET A 387 -31.84 -9.54 18.23
C MET A 387 -32.45 -10.36 19.38
N LYS A 388 -33.30 -11.35 19.07
CA LYS A 388 -33.92 -12.24 20.07
C LYS A 388 -32.85 -12.99 20.89
N ASN A 389 -31.88 -13.61 20.24
CA ASN A 389 -30.76 -14.31 20.89
C ASN A 389 -29.89 -13.32 21.67
N ILE A 390 -29.66 -12.13 21.08
CA ILE A 390 -28.83 -11.09 21.70
C ILE A 390 -29.39 -10.62 23.04
N LEU A 391 -30.69 -10.33 23.09
CA LEU A 391 -31.37 -9.86 24.29
C LEU A 391 -31.56 -10.99 25.32
N LYS A 392 -32.10 -12.14 24.89
CA LYS A 392 -32.42 -13.27 25.78
C LYS A 392 -31.21 -13.75 26.57
N GLU A 393 -30.06 -13.83 25.92
CA GLU A 393 -28.84 -14.34 26.54
C GLU A 393 -27.91 -13.22 27.07
N LYS A 394 -28.31 -11.95 26.98
CA LYS A 394 -27.46 -10.79 27.31
C LYS A 394 -26.14 -10.75 26.51
N ARG A 395 -26.14 -11.25 25.26
CA ARG A 395 -24.95 -11.24 24.37
C ARG A 395 -24.56 -9.82 23.94
N TRP A 396 -25.44 -8.83 24.11
CA TRP A 396 -25.13 -7.42 23.88
C TRP A 396 -23.96 -6.92 24.74
N LEU A 397 -23.72 -7.51 25.92
CA LEU A 397 -22.53 -7.21 26.74
C LEU A 397 -21.23 -7.59 26.02
N GLU A 398 -21.23 -8.69 25.26
CA GLU A 398 -20.06 -9.13 24.51
C GLU A 398 -19.84 -8.27 23.25
N LEU A 399 -20.91 -7.72 22.66
CA LEU A 399 -20.81 -6.69 21.62
C LEU A 399 -20.15 -5.42 22.19
N LEU A 400 -20.58 -4.96 23.37
CA LEU A 400 -19.98 -3.81 24.03
C LEU A 400 -18.52 -4.05 24.40
N LYS A 401 -18.17 -5.25 24.90
CA LYS A 401 -16.76 -5.60 25.15
C LYS A 401 -15.93 -5.57 23.88
N ALA A 402 -16.44 -6.12 22.77
CA ALA A 402 -15.75 -6.07 21.48
C ALA A 402 -15.54 -4.62 21.02
N ALA A 403 -16.57 -3.79 21.04
CA ALA A 403 -16.49 -2.38 20.66
C ALA A 403 -15.51 -1.60 21.55
N PHE A 404 -15.61 -1.76 22.87
CA PHE A 404 -14.73 -1.09 23.83
C PHE A 404 -13.28 -1.54 23.66
N ALA A 405 -13.02 -2.85 23.53
CA ALA A 405 -11.69 -3.36 23.28
C ALA A 405 -11.11 -2.86 21.94
N THR A 406 -11.91 -2.80 20.87
CA THR A 406 -11.48 -2.17 19.61
C THR A 406 -11.07 -0.73 19.83
N LEU A 407 -11.86 0.08 20.54
CA LEU A 407 -11.48 1.47 20.81
C LEU A 407 -10.15 1.55 21.56
N LEU A 408 -9.99 0.80 22.66
CA LEU A 408 -8.79 0.83 23.48
C LEU A 408 -7.53 0.34 22.75
N LEU A 409 -7.64 -0.72 21.95
CA LEU A 409 -6.52 -1.22 21.11
C LEU A 409 -6.04 -0.17 20.11
N ASN A 410 -6.94 0.70 19.64
CA ASN A 410 -6.68 1.64 18.55
C ASN A 410 -6.58 3.11 19.00
N LEU A 411 -6.63 3.41 20.31
CA LEU A 411 -6.57 4.79 20.82
C LEU A 411 -5.35 5.55 20.29
N TRP A 412 -4.19 4.89 20.25
CA TRP A 412 -2.94 5.45 19.75
C TRP A 412 -3.06 6.07 18.36
N TYR A 413 -3.83 5.45 17.47
CA TYR A 413 -4.07 5.92 16.11
C TYR A 413 -5.28 6.85 16.05
N LEU A 414 -6.41 6.46 16.66
CA LEU A 414 -7.68 7.18 16.57
C LEU A 414 -7.57 8.61 17.13
N ILE A 415 -6.83 8.81 18.23
CA ILE A 415 -6.66 10.14 18.81
C ILE A 415 -5.87 11.05 17.86
N SER A 416 -4.78 10.55 17.30
CA SER A 416 -3.95 11.31 16.35
C SER A 416 -4.74 11.61 15.06
N PHE A 417 -5.44 10.61 14.52
CA PHE A 417 -6.33 10.76 13.38
C PHE A 417 -7.39 11.85 13.64
N LEU A 418 -8.15 11.76 14.74
CA LEU A 418 -9.21 12.74 15.05
C LEU A 418 -8.67 14.14 15.32
N TYR A 419 -7.47 14.25 15.88
CA TYR A 419 -6.81 15.55 16.10
C TYR A 419 -6.55 16.26 14.77
N TYR A 420 -6.00 15.56 13.78
CA TYR A 420 -5.74 16.15 12.48
C TYR A 420 -6.97 16.21 11.59
N PHE A 421 -7.89 15.26 11.66
CA PHE A 421 -9.08 15.20 10.80
C PHE A 421 -9.96 16.46 10.90
N LYS A 422 -9.91 17.17 12.03
CA LYS A 422 -10.59 18.47 12.23
C LYS A 422 -9.88 19.65 11.54
N GLY A 423 -8.76 19.43 10.87
CA GLY A 423 -8.00 20.44 10.14
C GLY A 423 -8.68 20.88 8.84
N ASN A 424 -8.36 22.08 8.38
CA ASN A 424 -8.88 22.61 7.12
C ASN A 424 -7.96 22.19 5.95
N PHE A 425 -8.17 20.95 5.49
CA PHE A 425 -7.41 20.36 4.39
C PHE A 425 -8.23 20.28 3.10
N ASN A 426 -7.52 20.17 1.98
CA ASN A 426 -8.08 19.73 0.71
C ASN A 426 -8.64 18.32 0.89
N SER A 427 -9.84 18.13 0.36
CA SER A 427 -10.56 16.87 0.41
C SER A 427 -11.30 16.70 -0.92
N GLY A 428 -10.54 16.44 -1.99
CA GLY A 428 -11.08 16.33 -3.35
C GLY A 428 -12.05 15.15 -3.48
N ALA A 429 -11.91 14.17 -2.59
CA ALA A 429 -12.69 12.94 -2.58
C ALA A 429 -14.20 13.10 -2.28
N PHE A 430 -14.68 14.27 -1.81
CA PHE A 430 -16.11 14.45 -1.47
C PHE A 430 -17.03 14.84 -2.65
N HIS A 431 -16.51 14.92 -3.88
CA HIS A 431 -17.29 15.36 -5.05
C HIS A 431 -17.73 14.23 -5.99
N ILE A 432 -17.43 12.97 -5.69
CA ILE A 432 -17.88 11.83 -6.51
C ILE A 432 -19.29 11.42 -6.07
N ASN A 433 -20.24 11.47 -7.00
CA ASN A 433 -21.60 11.02 -6.75
C ASN A 433 -21.69 9.49 -6.85
N PHE A 434 -22.26 8.85 -5.82
CA PHE A 434 -22.32 7.40 -5.70
C PHE A 434 -23.19 6.74 -6.79
N SER A 435 -24.32 7.34 -7.17
CA SER A 435 -25.21 6.82 -8.22
C SER A 435 -24.50 6.67 -9.57
N ASP A 436 -23.62 7.62 -9.87
CA ASP A 436 -22.93 7.73 -11.16
C ASP A 436 -21.86 6.64 -11.31
N GLN A 437 -21.48 6.01 -10.20
CA GLN A 437 -20.48 4.95 -10.10
C GLN A 437 -21.12 3.55 -9.98
N THR A 438 -22.44 3.45 -10.15
CA THR A 438 -23.15 2.15 -10.18
C THR A 438 -22.81 1.36 -11.44
N ILE A 439 -22.96 0.05 -11.35
CA ILE A 439 -22.49 -0.86 -12.39
C ILE A 439 -23.67 -1.41 -13.19
N PHE A 440 -23.49 -1.67 -14.48
CA PHE A 440 -24.52 -2.35 -15.25
C PHE A 440 -24.69 -3.80 -14.75
N PRO A 441 -25.93 -4.34 -14.70
CA PRO A 441 -26.15 -5.72 -14.26
C PRO A 441 -25.29 -6.75 -15.01
N GLN A 442 -25.00 -6.51 -16.29
CA GLN A 442 -24.14 -7.38 -17.08
C GLN A 442 -22.69 -7.43 -16.55
N GLN A 443 -22.15 -6.32 -16.01
CA GLN A 443 -20.78 -6.27 -15.45
C GLN A 443 -20.58 -7.20 -14.26
N LEU A 444 -21.63 -7.45 -13.45
CA LEU A 444 -21.58 -8.45 -12.37
C LEU A 444 -21.20 -9.84 -12.85
N PHE A 445 -21.58 -10.17 -14.09
CA PHE A 445 -21.48 -11.51 -14.68
C PHE A 445 -20.41 -11.60 -15.77
N GLN A 446 -19.68 -10.50 -16.05
CA GLN A 446 -18.62 -10.50 -17.05
C GLN A 446 -17.48 -11.45 -16.65
N THR A 447 -17.01 -12.23 -17.62
CA THR A 447 -15.89 -13.17 -17.48
C THR A 447 -14.64 -12.70 -18.22
N LEU A 448 -14.80 -11.87 -19.26
CA LEU A 448 -13.70 -11.16 -19.90
C LEU A 448 -13.32 -9.94 -19.07
N ILE A 449 -12.03 -9.75 -18.90
CA ILE A 449 -11.44 -8.78 -17.96
C ILE A 449 -10.60 -7.80 -18.77
N THR A 450 -10.78 -6.50 -18.51
CA THR A 450 -9.89 -5.46 -19.02
C THR A 450 -9.18 -4.77 -17.86
N ALA A 451 -8.11 -4.05 -18.17
CA ALA A 451 -7.25 -3.41 -17.20
C ALA A 451 -7.43 -1.88 -17.16
N GLY A 452 -8.49 -1.36 -17.77
CA GLY A 452 -8.76 0.07 -17.85
C GLY A 452 -9.35 0.67 -16.57
N SER A 453 -9.62 1.97 -16.59
CA SER A 453 -10.15 2.71 -15.44
C SER A 453 -11.68 2.61 -15.33
N THR A 454 -12.22 2.88 -14.15
CA THR A 454 -13.67 3.01 -13.96
C THR A 454 -14.20 4.24 -14.66
N LYS A 455 -15.36 4.12 -15.32
CA LYS A 455 -16.06 5.24 -15.94
C LYS A 455 -17.39 5.48 -15.22
N ILE A 456 -17.92 6.69 -15.44
CA ILE A 456 -19.28 7.02 -15.02
C ILE A 456 -20.25 6.19 -15.87
N SER A 457 -21.31 5.68 -15.25
CA SER A 457 -22.27 4.77 -15.87
C SER A 457 -22.81 5.27 -17.21
N SER A 458 -23.02 6.59 -17.38
CA SER A 458 -23.49 7.18 -18.64
C SER A 458 -22.56 6.98 -19.85
N LEU A 459 -21.29 6.61 -19.62
CA LEU A 459 -20.28 6.38 -20.67
C LEU A 459 -20.17 4.91 -21.10
N GLY A 460 -20.93 4.01 -20.46
CA GLY A 460 -20.91 2.57 -20.75
C GLY A 460 -19.66 1.84 -20.23
N SER A 461 -19.67 0.51 -20.30
CA SER A 461 -18.68 -0.37 -19.64
C SER A 461 -17.44 -0.72 -20.49
N TYR A 462 -17.18 -0.03 -21.59
CA TYR A 462 -16.07 -0.38 -22.50
C TYR A 462 -14.72 -0.03 -21.88
N ASN A 463 -13.79 -0.99 -21.83
CA ASN A 463 -12.46 -0.87 -21.24
C ASN A 463 -12.48 -0.42 -19.76
N GLU A 464 -13.44 -0.92 -18.98
CA GLU A 464 -13.48 -0.72 -17.53
C GLU A 464 -12.79 -1.84 -16.76
N MET A 465 -12.24 -1.52 -15.59
CA MET A 465 -11.71 -2.53 -14.67
C MET A 465 -12.79 -3.57 -14.30
N PRO A 466 -12.40 -4.78 -13.89
CA PRO A 466 -13.36 -5.83 -13.57
C PRO A 466 -14.16 -5.49 -12.31
N GLN A 467 -15.47 -5.36 -12.45
CA GLN A 467 -16.42 -5.17 -11.35
C GLN A 467 -17.37 -6.38 -11.27
N THR A 468 -16.77 -7.57 -11.22
CA THR A 468 -17.47 -8.85 -11.40
C THR A 468 -17.25 -9.79 -10.21
N ILE A 469 -18.22 -10.67 -9.96
CA ILE A 469 -18.04 -11.84 -9.08
C ILE A 469 -17.39 -13.03 -9.83
N GLY A 470 -17.24 -12.89 -11.15
CA GLY A 470 -16.67 -13.85 -12.11
C GLY A 470 -17.41 -15.18 -12.15
N LEU A 471 -16.94 -16.08 -13.02
CA LEU A 471 -17.58 -17.39 -13.23
C LEU A 471 -17.70 -18.19 -11.92
N ILE A 472 -16.71 -18.08 -11.03
CA ILE A 472 -16.75 -18.73 -9.72
C ILE A 472 -17.93 -18.23 -8.88
N GLY A 473 -18.18 -16.92 -8.85
CA GLY A 473 -19.29 -16.33 -8.11
C GLY A 473 -20.64 -16.81 -8.66
N ILE A 474 -20.79 -16.84 -9.99
CA ILE A 474 -22.01 -17.30 -10.67
C ILE A 474 -22.31 -18.75 -10.31
N LEU A 475 -21.34 -19.64 -10.50
CA LEU A 475 -21.48 -21.06 -10.18
C LEU A 475 -21.75 -21.26 -8.69
N SER A 476 -21.08 -20.50 -7.82
CA SER A 476 -21.29 -20.56 -6.38
C SER A 476 -22.71 -20.16 -5.99
N ILE A 477 -23.25 -19.07 -6.54
CA ILE A 477 -24.64 -18.64 -6.30
C ILE A 477 -25.61 -19.74 -6.73
N PHE A 478 -25.44 -20.28 -7.93
CA PHE A 478 -26.28 -21.36 -8.43
C PHE A 478 -26.25 -22.58 -7.50
N ILE A 479 -25.06 -23.02 -7.07
CA ILE A 479 -24.91 -24.14 -6.14
C ILE A 479 -25.53 -23.83 -4.78
N ILE A 480 -25.31 -22.63 -4.23
CA ILE A 480 -25.91 -22.22 -2.95
C ILE A 480 -27.44 -22.27 -3.04
N LEU A 481 -28.04 -21.73 -4.12
CA LEU A 481 -29.49 -21.79 -4.36
C LEU A 481 -29.99 -23.24 -4.41
N LEU A 482 -29.31 -24.11 -5.16
CA LEU A 482 -29.65 -25.53 -5.21
C LEU A 482 -29.58 -26.16 -3.82
N TYR A 483 -28.56 -25.88 -3.02
CA TYR A 483 -28.48 -26.38 -1.64
C TYR A 483 -29.62 -25.84 -0.76
N LEU A 484 -30.05 -24.59 -0.91
CA LEU A 484 -31.08 -23.97 -0.06
C LEU A 484 -32.50 -24.42 -0.40
N ILE A 485 -32.84 -24.58 -1.68
CA ILE A 485 -34.07 -25.25 -2.16
C ILE A 485 -34.03 -26.74 -1.76
N PHE A 486 -32.81 -27.26 -1.86
CA PHE A 486 -32.30 -28.56 -1.54
C PHE A 486 -32.63 -29.18 -0.18
N ASP A 487 -32.29 -28.37 0.83
CA ASP A 487 -31.99 -28.81 2.18
C ASP A 487 -33.20 -28.60 3.09
N LYS A 488 -33.56 -29.67 3.79
CA LYS A 488 -34.71 -29.68 4.70
C LYS A 488 -34.31 -29.34 6.14
N ASP A 489 -33.02 -29.32 6.47
CA ASP A 489 -32.56 -29.07 7.84
C ASP A 489 -32.35 -27.56 8.13
N LYS A 490 -33.47 -26.82 8.17
CA LYS A 490 -33.48 -25.38 8.46
C LYS A 490 -33.20 -25.05 9.94
N LYS A 491 -33.03 -26.04 10.82
CA LYS A 491 -32.88 -25.82 12.27
C LYS A 491 -31.44 -25.51 12.71
N ASN A 492 -30.45 -25.71 11.83
CA ASN A 492 -29.07 -25.47 12.20
C ASN A 492 -28.70 -23.98 12.15
N GLU A 493 -28.27 -23.42 13.29
CA GLU A 493 -27.93 -21.99 13.42
C GLU A 493 -26.84 -21.52 12.45
N LEU A 494 -25.82 -22.36 12.18
CA LEU A 494 -24.76 -22.02 11.23
C LEU A 494 -25.28 -21.96 9.78
N ILE A 495 -26.20 -22.86 9.42
CA ILE A 495 -26.86 -22.81 8.09
C ILE A 495 -27.71 -21.55 8.01
N HIS A 496 -28.53 -21.29 9.03
CA HIS A 496 -29.38 -20.12 9.05
C HIS A 496 -28.57 -18.81 8.94
N PHE A 497 -27.44 -18.72 9.64
CA PHE A 497 -26.48 -17.61 9.50
C PHE A 497 -25.93 -17.48 8.08
N SER A 498 -25.47 -18.57 7.48
CA SER A 498 -24.99 -18.58 6.09
C SER A 498 -26.07 -18.22 5.08
N THR A 499 -27.32 -18.62 5.31
CA THR A 499 -28.47 -18.21 4.49
C THR A 499 -28.75 -16.72 4.62
N THR A 500 -28.62 -16.14 5.82
CA THR A 500 -28.71 -14.69 6.01
C THR A 500 -27.58 -13.96 5.29
N LEU A 501 -26.35 -14.45 5.34
CA LEU A 501 -25.24 -13.90 4.55
C LEU A 501 -25.53 -13.97 3.05
N PHE A 502 -26.07 -15.09 2.56
CA PHE A 502 -26.46 -15.22 1.17
C PHE A 502 -27.59 -14.25 0.78
N GLY A 503 -28.57 -14.02 1.67
CA GLY A 503 -29.58 -12.97 1.47
C GLY A 503 -28.96 -11.58 1.35
N LEU A 504 -27.98 -11.26 2.20
CA LEU A 504 -27.21 -10.01 2.09
C LEU A 504 -26.41 -9.92 0.80
N THR A 505 -25.84 -11.03 0.31
CA THR A 505 -25.19 -11.09 -1.01
C THR A 505 -26.15 -10.66 -2.11
N MET A 506 -27.38 -11.20 -2.15
CA MET A 506 -28.36 -10.84 -3.17
C MET A 506 -28.78 -9.37 -3.07
N VAL A 507 -28.98 -8.86 -1.85
CA VAL A 507 -29.31 -7.44 -1.63
C VAL A 507 -28.16 -6.53 -2.08
N PHE A 508 -26.92 -6.85 -1.75
CA PHE A 508 -25.76 -6.05 -2.15
C PHE A 508 -25.51 -6.10 -3.66
N MET A 509 -25.67 -7.28 -4.28
CA MET A 509 -25.59 -7.39 -5.74
C MET A 509 -26.64 -6.54 -6.42
N PHE A 510 -27.89 -6.55 -5.95
CA PHE A 510 -28.91 -5.65 -6.47
C PHE A 510 -28.53 -4.18 -6.23
N ALA A 511 -28.09 -3.86 -5.00
CA ALA A 511 -27.74 -2.50 -4.60
C ALA A 511 -26.58 -1.90 -5.38
N ILE A 512 -25.61 -2.66 -5.89
CA ILE A 512 -24.52 -2.03 -6.67
C ILE A 512 -24.88 -1.72 -8.12
N THR A 513 -26.02 -2.23 -8.61
CA THR A 513 -26.41 -2.06 -10.00
C THR A 513 -27.15 -0.76 -10.28
N THR A 514 -27.13 -0.35 -11.55
CA THR A 514 -27.96 0.75 -12.07
C THR A 514 -29.47 0.52 -11.90
N LEU A 515 -29.91 -0.71 -11.58
CA LEU A 515 -31.32 -1.02 -11.31
C LEU A 515 -31.78 -0.56 -9.91
N PHE A 516 -30.83 -0.32 -9.00
CA PHE A 516 -31.16 0.17 -7.67
C PHE A 516 -31.36 1.69 -7.71
N PRO A 517 -32.42 2.24 -7.08
CA PRO A 517 -32.82 3.65 -7.26
C PRO A 517 -31.97 4.62 -6.42
N TRP A 518 -30.64 4.58 -6.55
CA TRP A 518 -29.73 5.44 -5.79
C TRP A 518 -29.93 6.91 -6.06
N GLU A 519 -30.20 7.31 -7.30
CA GLU A 519 -30.47 8.70 -7.65
C GLU A 519 -31.63 9.29 -6.83
N THR A 520 -32.69 8.49 -6.61
CA THR A 520 -33.83 8.90 -5.78
C THR A 520 -33.47 8.89 -4.30
N LEU A 521 -32.77 7.86 -3.83
CA LEU A 521 -32.40 7.74 -2.42
C LEU A 521 -31.38 8.80 -1.97
N GLN A 522 -30.46 9.21 -2.84
CA GLN A 522 -29.48 10.26 -2.56
C GLN A 522 -30.10 11.67 -2.52
N LYS A 523 -31.36 11.85 -2.92
CA LYS A 523 -32.10 13.09 -2.61
C LYS A 523 -32.36 13.23 -1.11
N ILE A 524 -32.35 12.14 -0.35
CA ILE A 524 -32.48 12.15 1.11
C ILE A 524 -31.11 12.48 1.71
N GLY A 525 -30.98 13.66 2.31
CA GLY A 525 -29.68 14.20 2.75
C GLY A 525 -28.89 13.30 3.72
N VAL A 526 -29.56 12.56 4.59
CA VAL A 526 -28.89 11.60 5.50
C VAL A 526 -28.32 10.41 4.74
N ILE A 527 -29.05 9.88 3.75
CA ILE A 527 -28.59 8.77 2.91
C ILE A 527 -27.40 9.23 2.06
N ASN A 528 -27.50 10.39 1.42
CA ASN A 528 -26.41 10.92 0.62
C ASN A 528 -25.13 11.14 1.44
N ARG A 529 -25.26 11.58 2.69
CA ARG A 529 -24.10 11.76 3.57
C ARG A 529 -23.40 10.43 3.89
N VAL A 530 -24.17 9.37 4.16
CA VAL A 530 -23.60 8.06 4.51
C VAL A 530 -23.05 7.35 3.27
N ILE A 531 -23.83 7.30 2.19
CA ILE A 531 -23.49 6.58 0.96
C ILE A 531 -22.43 7.35 0.15
N GLY A 532 -22.46 8.67 0.15
CA GLY A 532 -21.43 9.52 -0.43
C GLY A 532 -20.04 9.31 0.20
N MET A 533 -19.96 8.91 1.48
CA MET A 533 -18.67 8.49 2.08
C MET A 533 -18.15 7.18 1.47
N ILE A 534 -19.04 6.27 1.06
CA ILE A 534 -18.64 5.01 0.41
C ILE A 534 -18.13 5.27 -1.01
N GLN A 535 -18.56 6.35 -1.69
CA GLN A 535 -18.16 6.83 -3.03
C GLN A 535 -18.41 5.86 -4.20
N PHE A 536 -18.03 4.60 -4.04
CA PHE A 536 -17.93 3.58 -5.07
C PHE A 536 -18.76 2.35 -4.67
N PRO A 537 -19.91 2.10 -5.34
CA PRO A 537 -20.78 0.97 -5.05
C PRO A 537 -20.06 -0.37 -5.13
N TRP A 538 -19.15 -0.53 -6.10
CA TRP A 538 -18.38 -1.76 -6.29
C TRP A 538 -17.52 -2.18 -5.08
N ARG A 539 -17.25 -1.28 -4.11
CA ARG A 539 -16.61 -1.65 -2.83
C ARG A 539 -17.40 -2.73 -2.07
N LEU A 540 -18.70 -2.91 -2.35
CA LEU A 540 -19.50 -3.99 -1.79
C LEU A 540 -19.14 -5.38 -2.38
N LEU A 541 -18.48 -5.47 -3.54
CA LEU A 541 -18.07 -6.74 -4.15
C LEU A 541 -17.10 -7.53 -3.28
N GLY A 542 -16.23 -6.87 -2.51
CA GLY A 542 -15.34 -7.53 -1.56
C GLY A 542 -16.08 -8.27 -0.46
N PHE A 543 -17.21 -7.71 0.00
CA PHE A 543 -18.09 -8.31 0.99
C PHE A 543 -18.92 -9.44 0.39
N ILE A 544 -19.46 -9.24 -0.82
CA ILE A 544 -20.16 -10.27 -1.60
C ILE A 544 -19.25 -11.50 -1.76
N GLY A 545 -18.00 -11.31 -2.17
CA GLY A 545 -17.02 -12.39 -2.30
C GLY A 545 -16.76 -13.13 -0.98
N ALA A 546 -16.63 -12.40 0.13
CA ALA A 546 -16.45 -13.00 1.46
C ALA A 546 -17.68 -13.84 1.87
N PHE A 547 -18.89 -13.29 1.69
CA PHE A 547 -20.15 -13.98 2.02
C PHE A 547 -20.34 -15.23 1.18
N ILE A 548 -20.05 -15.18 -0.13
CA ILE A 548 -20.08 -16.36 -1.01
C ILE A 548 -19.11 -17.43 -0.50
N ALA A 549 -17.85 -17.06 -0.22
CA ALA A 549 -16.84 -18.02 0.23
C ALA A 549 -17.20 -18.68 1.57
N VAL A 550 -17.66 -17.90 2.57
CA VAL A 550 -18.10 -18.45 3.86
C VAL A 550 -19.32 -19.36 3.70
N THR A 551 -20.33 -18.92 2.97
CA THR A 551 -21.58 -19.68 2.75
C THR A 551 -21.27 -21.00 2.05
N LEU A 552 -20.48 -20.96 0.98
CA LEU A 552 -20.09 -22.13 0.21
C LEU A 552 -19.29 -23.11 1.05
N GLY A 553 -18.34 -22.62 1.88
CA GLY A 553 -17.59 -23.45 2.82
C GLY A 553 -18.49 -24.18 3.82
N VAL A 554 -19.47 -23.49 4.40
CA VAL A 554 -20.43 -24.09 5.34
C VAL A 554 -21.30 -25.15 4.67
N LEU A 555 -21.79 -24.89 3.46
CA LEU A 555 -22.71 -25.79 2.75
C LEU A 555 -21.99 -27.03 2.20
N ILE A 556 -20.77 -26.89 1.66
CA ILE A 556 -20.01 -28.02 1.11
C ILE A 556 -19.60 -29.03 2.18
N ASP A 557 -19.51 -28.59 3.43
CA ASP A 557 -19.21 -29.45 4.58
C ASP A 557 -20.34 -30.46 4.86
N ARG A 558 -21.58 -30.14 4.45
CA ARG A 558 -22.78 -30.88 4.86
C ARG A 558 -22.95 -32.23 4.19
N LYS A 559 -23.37 -33.23 4.96
CA LYS A 559 -23.89 -34.48 4.42
C LYS A 559 -25.34 -34.25 4.00
N ASN A 560 -25.62 -34.42 2.72
CA ASN A 560 -26.93 -34.28 2.09
C ASN A 560 -26.97 -35.04 0.76
N ARG A 561 -28.07 -34.90 -0.01
CA ARG A 561 -28.21 -35.56 -1.32
C ARG A 561 -27.10 -35.24 -2.33
N PHE A 562 -26.43 -34.09 -2.19
CA PHE A 562 -25.33 -33.68 -3.07
C PHE A 562 -23.97 -34.22 -2.63
N THR A 563 -23.90 -34.96 -1.53
CA THR A 563 -22.64 -35.50 -1.01
C THR A 563 -21.91 -36.38 -2.01
N LYS A 564 -22.65 -37.18 -2.81
CA LYS A 564 -22.07 -37.99 -3.89
C LYS A 564 -21.47 -37.16 -5.04
N TYR A 565 -21.89 -35.90 -5.19
CA TYR A 565 -21.40 -34.99 -6.23
C TYR A 565 -20.37 -33.98 -5.72
N LYS A 566 -20.00 -34.00 -4.43
CA LYS A 566 -19.10 -33.00 -3.83
C LYS A 566 -17.77 -32.87 -4.56
N LEU A 567 -17.17 -34.00 -4.95
CA LEU A 567 -15.91 -33.97 -5.68
C LEU A 567 -16.08 -33.26 -7.03
N PHE A 568 -17.10 -33.63 -7.81
CA PHE A 568 -17.40 -33.00 -9.09
C PHE A 568 -17.68 -31.50 -8.96
N ILE A 569 -18.53 -31.11 -7.99
CA ILE A 569 -18.86 -29.71 -7.71
C ILE A 569 -17.59 -28.92 -7.31
N SER A 570 -16.78 -29.47 -6.40
CA SER A 570 -15.55 -28.82 -5.93
C SER A 570 -14.53 -28.69 -7.05
N SER A 571 -14.39 -29.70 -7.91
CA SER A 571 -13.49 -29.67 -9.08
C SER A 571 -13.95 -28.65 -10.11
N GLY A 572 -15.25 -28.59 -10.44
CA GLY A 572 -15.79 -27.59 -11.37
C GLY A 572 -15.58 -26.16 -10.86
N LEU A 573 -15.80 -25.93 -9.56
CA LEU A 573 -15.49 -24.65 -8.92
C LEU A 573 -14.00 -24.34 -8.94
N ALA A 574 -13.14 -25.31 -8.65
CA ALA A 574 -11.69 -25.12 -8.69
C ALA A 574 -11.20 -24.78 -10.10
N ILE A 575 -11.69 -25.46 -11.14
CA ILE A 575 -11.34 -25.17 -12.54
C ILE A 575 -11.80 -23.76 -12.92
N SER A 576 -13.05 -23.41 -12.62
CA SER A 576 -13.58 -22.06 -12.87
C SER A 576 -12.78 -20.99 -12.15
N LEU A 577 -12.33 -21.26 -10.92
CA LEU A 577 -11.54 -20.35 -10.12
C LEU A 577 -10.15 -20.14 -10.72
N LEU A 578 -9.45 -21.23 -11.06
CA LEU A 578 -8.12 -21.17 -11.68
C LEU A 578 -8.17 -20.47 -13.04
N PHE A 579 -9.15 -20.80 -13.88
CA PHE A 579 -9.32 -20.17 -15.19
C PHE A 579 -9.65 -18.68 -15.10
N GLY A 580 -10.61 -18.30 -14.25
CA GLY A 580 -10.98 -16.88 -14.10
C GLY A 580 -9.87 -16.03 -13.50
N SER A 581 -9.11 -16.59 -12.55
CA SER A 581 -8.00 -15.89 -11.92
C SER A 581 -6.75 -15.82 -12.80
N SER A 582 -6.47 -16.84 -13.64
CA SER A 582 -5.37 -16.76 -14.61
C SER A 582 -5.61 -15.67 -15.64
N ILE A 583 -6.82 -15.56 -16.20
CA ILE A 583 -7.16 -14.47 -17.15
C ILE A 583 -6.91 -13.09 -16.53
N LEU A 584 -7.34 -12.88 -15.30
CA LEU A 584 -7.14 -11.61 -14.59
C LEU A 584 -5.66 -11.30 -14.41
N MET A 585 -4.90 -12.29 -13.93
CA MET A 585 -3.48 -12.13 -13.66
C MET A 585 -2.67 -11.94 -14.95
N ASP A 586 -3.03 -12.60 -16.06
CA ASP A 586 -2.43 -12.38 -17.38
C ASP A 586 -2.80 -10.99 -17.93
N THR A 587 -4.03 -10.53 -17.70
CA THR A 587 -4.44 -9.17 -18.07
C THR A 587 -3.58 -8.12 -17.36
N TYR A 588 -3.29 -8.33 -16.07
CA TYR A 588 -2.34 -7.48 -15.33
C TYR A 588 -0.91 -7.64 -15.86
N ALA A 589 -0.42 -8.87 -16.08
CA ALA A 589 0.95 -9.13 -16.50
C ALA A 589 1.31 -8.50 -17.88
N ASN A 590 0.30 -8.24 -18.72
CA ASN A 590 0.46 -7.62 -20.03
C ASN A 590 0.27 -6.08 -20.04
N GLN A 591 0.12 -5.44 -18.87
CA GLN A 591 0.09 -3.98 -18.77
C GLN A 591 1.51 -3.38 -18.82
N GLU A 592 1.57 -2.07 -19.07
CA GLU A 592 2.83 -1.33 -19.13
C GLU A 592 3.60 -1.35 -17.81
N ILE A 593 4.91 -1.51 -17.93
CA ILE A 593 5.85 -1.45 -16.81
C ILE A 593 5.92 -0.01 -16.32
N SER A 594 5.63 0.20 -15.03
CA SER A 594 5.70 1.53 -14.43
C SER A 594 6.98 1.76 -13.63
N PHE A 595 7.50 0.73 -12.95
CA PHE A 595 8.69 0.87 -12.10
C PHE A 595 9.65 -0.30 -12.22
N THR A 596 10.93 -0.01 -12.31
CA THR A 596 12.04 -0.96 -12.17
C THR A 596 12.62 -0.91 -10.75
N LYS A 597 13.61 -1.76 -10.44
CA LYS A 597 14.26 -1.81 -9.12
C LYS A 597 14.93 -0.50 -8.69
N ILE A 598 15.42 0.28 -9.66
CA ILE A 598 16.14 1.55 -9.42
C ILE A 598 15.25 2.79 -9.64
N SER A 599 14.00 2.60 -10.07
CA SER A 599 13.09 3.73 -10.30
C SER A 599 12.92 4.56 -9.04
N GLY A 600 12.86 5.88 -9.21
CA GLY A 600 12.57 6.86 -8.18
C GLY A 600 11.36 7.71 -8.52
N GLY A 601 11.24 8.87 -7.87
CA GLY A 601 10.15 9.82 -8.06
C GLY A 601 8.92 9.53 -7.20
N TYR A 602 8.99 8.58 -6.26
CA TYR A 602 7.91 8.24 -5.35
C TYR A 602 7.52 9.41 -4.44
N THR A 603 8.45 10.34 -4.18
CA THR A 603 8.29 11.49 -3.28
C THR A 603 7.95 12.81 -4.00
N HIS A 604 7.92 12.85 -5.34
CA HIS A 604 7.74 14.09 -6.11
C HIS A 604 6.44 14.83 -5.79
N THR A 605 5.28 14.18 -5.96
CA THR A 605 3.99 14.81 -5.70
C THR A 605 3.04 13.84 -5.00
N ALA A 606 2.56 14.26 -3.83
CA ALA A 606 1.45 13.63 -3.15
C ALA A 606 0.13 13.94 -3.89
N PRO A 607 -0.92 13.13 -3.67
CA PRO A 607 -2.27 13.57 -4.00
C PRO A 607 -2.60 14.86 -3.24
N ASP A 608 -3.43 15.69 -3.85
CA ASP A 608 -3.85 16.98 -3.28
C ASP A 608 -4.60 16.82 -1.95
N ASP A 609 -5.13 15.63 -1.67
CA ASP A 609 -5.78 15.30 -0.40
C ASP A 609 -4.83 15.54 0.79
N TYR A 610 -5.36 16.05 1.89
CA TYR A 610 -4.61 16.32 3.14
C TYR A 610 -3.55 17.43 3.05
N LEU A 611 -3.39 18.09 1.89
CA LEU A 611 -2.71 19.38 1.84
C LEU A 611 -3.57 20.46 2.51
N PRO A 612 -2.98 21.44 3.20
CA PRO A 612 -3.73 22.61 3.65
C PRO A 612 -4.49 23.28 2.50
N LYS A 613 -5.73 23.71 2.74
CA LYS A 613 -6.51 24.40 1.69
C LYS A 613 -5.76 25.59 1.12
N GLY A 614 -5.84 25.74 -0.20
CA GLY A 614 -5.18 26.82 -0.95
C GLY A 614 -3.74 26.54 -1.36
N THR A 615 -3.18 25.37 -1.01
CA THR A 615 -1.85 24.97 -1.52
C THR A 615 -1.93 24.72 -3.03
N THR A 616 -1.05 25.37 -3.78
CA THR A 616 -0.88 25.21 -5.23
C THR A 616 0.45 24.50 -5.54
N LYS A 617 0.61 23.97 -6.76
CA LYS A 617 1.87 23.33 -7.18
C LYS A 617 3.08 24.28 -7.08
N ASP A 618 2.88 25.56 -7.38
CA ASP A 618 3.93 26.58 -7.29
C ASP A 618 4.46 26.78 -5.87
N THR A 619 3.69 26.39 -4.85
CA THR A 619 4.12 26.44 -3.45
C THR A 619 5.43 25.67 -3.26
N PHE A 620 5.60 24.56 -3.98
CA PHE A 620 6.74 23.65 -3.84
C PHE A 620 8.00 24.11 -4.61
N ASN A 621 7.89 25.12 -5.48
CA ASN A 621 9.03 25.62 -6.26
C ASN A 621 10.05 26.40 -5.41
N VAL A 622 9.65 26.87 -4.23
CA VAL A 622 10.56 27.58 -3.33
C VAL A 622 11.24 26.59 -2.39
N THR A 623 12.56 26.51 -2.46
CA THR A 623 13.36 25.55 -1.67
C THR A 623 14.17 26.20 -0.55
N THR A 624 14.20 27.54 -0.51
CA THR A 624 14.91 28.34 0.48
C THR A 624 13.95 29.12 1.40
N PRO A 625 14.40 29.52 2.58
CA PRO A 625 13.56 30.36 3.46
C PRO A 625 13.34 31.75 2.88
N ILE A 626 12.15 32.31 3.11
CA ILE A 626 11.77 33.67 2.72
C ILE A 626 11.69 34.54 3.98
N VAL A 627 12.27 35.74 3.94
CA VAL A 627 12.23 36.71 5.05
C VAL A 627 11.23 37.82 4.77
N SER A 628 10.69 38.44 5.82
CA SER A 628 9.74 39.55 5.69
C SER A 628 10.35 40.85 5.15
N SER A 629 11.67 41.03 5.31
CA SER A 629 12.41 42.19 4.81
C SER A 629 13.90 41.86 4.67
N GLU A 630 14.41 41.78 3.45
CA GLU A 630 15.83 41.52 3.17
C GLU A 630 16.77 42.62 3.71
N LYS A 631 16.24 43.83 3.93
CA LYS A 631 17.00 44.94 4.54
C LYS A 631 17.26 44.73 6.03
N ASN A 632 16.33 44.06 6.72
CA ASN A 632 16.35 43.94 8.18
C ASN A 632 16.70 42.53 8.65
N ILE A 633 16.62 41.52 7.78
CA ILE A 633 16.84 40.11 8.13
C ILE A 633 17.76 39.50 7.08
N SER A 634 18.88 38.94 7.53
CA SER A 634 19.77 38.14 6.68
C SER A 634 19.85 36.70 7.20
N ILE A 635 19.92 35.74 6.27
CA ILE A 635 20.12 34.32 6.59
C ILE A 635 21.59 34.01 6.35
N GLU A 636 22.30 33.62 7.40
CA GLU A 636 23.72 33.28 7.35
C GLU A 636 23.94 31.81 6.98
N SER A 637 23.09 30.93 7.50
CA SER A 637 23.11 29.50 7.18
C SER A 637 21.73 28.89 7.28
N TYR A 638 21.48 27.89 6.44
CA TYR A 638 20.24 27.14 6.42
C TYR A 638 20.56 25.67 6.14
N GLU A 639 20.15 24.81 7.07
CA GLU A 639 20.26 23.37 6.92
C GLU A 639 18.92 22.73 7.27
N LYS A 640 18.42 21.90 6.37
CA LYS A 640 17.20 21.11 6.57
C LYS A 640 17.53 19.63 6.57
N ARG A 641 17.23 18.97 7.68
CA ARG A 641 17.32 17.53 7.84
C ARG A 641 15.93 16.97 8.12
N SER A 642 15.29 16.42 7.09
CA SER A 642 13.93 15.88 7.18
C SER A 642 12.93 16.97 7.65
N THR A 643 12.31 16.80 8.82
CA THR A 643 11.36 17.75 9.43
C THR A 643 12.01 18.73 10.41
N THR A 644 13.33 18.68 10.57
CA THR A 644 14.10 19.58 11.44
C THR A 644 14.89 20.57 10.59
N ILE A 645 14.81 21.84 10.95
CA ILE A 645 15.53 22.94 10.30
C ILE A 645 16.41 23.63 11.34
N HIS A 646 17.68 23.82 11.00
CA HIS A 646 18.60 24.70 11.71
C HIS A 646 18.89 25.89 10.80
N LEU A 647 18.70 27.10 11.33
CA LEU A 647 18.88 28.33 10.57
C LEU A 647 19.55 29.38 11.45
N THR A 648 20.63 29.96 10.96
CA THR A 648 21.28 31.12 11.60
C THR A 648 20.90 32.38 10.84
N TYR A 649 20.50 33.42 11.57
CA TYR A 649 20.03 34.69 11.02
C TYR A 649 20.49 35.89 11.85
N SER A 650 20.54 37.05 11.20
CA SER A 650 20.59 38.35 11.84
C SER A 650 19.26 39.07 11.66
N CYS A 651 18.85 39.89 12.63
CA CYS A 651 17.60 40.63 12.58
C CYS A 651 17.73 42.00 13.25
N ASN A 652 17.39 43.07 12.52
CA ASN A 652 17.43 44.46 12.99
C ASN A 652 16.03 45.03 13.26
N THR A 653 15.00 44.19 13.33
CA THR A 653 13.61 44.58 13.63
C THR A 653 12.99 43.67 14.69
N THR A 654 11.97 44.17 15.38
CA THR A 654 11.18 43.41 16.38
C THR A 654 9.86 42.86 15.81
N ASN A 655 9.57 43.11 14.52
CA ASN A 655 8.35 42.65 13.85
C ASN A 655 8.68 41.86 12.57
N GLY A 656 9.73 41.02 12.63
CA GLY A 656 10.20 40.22 11.51
C GLY A 656 9.51 38.86 11.43
N TYR A 657 9.59 38.19 10.28
CA TYR A 657 9.28 36.76 10.19
C TYR A 657 10.15 36.04 9.15
N ILE A 658 10.25 34.72 9.33
CA ILE A 658 10.89 33.80 8.38
C ILE A 658 9.87 32.72 8.01
N ASP A 659 9.58 32.60 6.72
CA ASP A 659 8.80 31.51 6.14
C ASP A 659 9.73 30.40 5.67
N LEU A 660 9.57 29.21 6.26
CA LEU A 660 10.38 28.05 5.95
C LEU A 660 9.75 27.22 4.81
N PRO A 661 10.56 26.60 3.94
CA PRO A 661 10.07 25.77 2.83
C PRO A 661 9.65 24.36 3.33
N ILE A 662 8.71 24.35 4.27
CA ILE A 662 8.01 23.19 4.81
C ILE A 662 6.53 23.53 5.02
N MET A 663 5.67 22.54 4.79
CA MET A 663 4.23 22.68 4.90
C MET A 663 3.80 22.79 6.37
N TYR A 664 2.94 23.74 6.68
CA TYR A 664 2.42 23.90 8.04
C TYR A 664 1.36 22.85 8.35
N TYR A 665 1.71 21.98 9.29
CA TYR A 665 0.79 21.13 10.03
C TYR A 665 0.95 21.41 11.52
N LYS A 666 -0.13 21.41 12.31
CA LYS A 666 -0.04 21.62 13.76
C LYS A 666 1.00 20.67 14.38
N GLY A 667 1.90 21.18 15.22
CA GLY A 667 2.94 20.40 15.90
C GLY A 667 4.37 20.95 15.76
N TYR A 668 4.64 21.88 14.84
CA TYR A 668 5.93 22.55 14.74
C TYR A 668 6.17 23.54 15.88
N LYS A 669 7.38 23.53 16.43
CA LYS A 669 7.87 24.50 17.40
C LYS A 669 9.23 25.02 16.98
N ALA A 670 9.51 26.27 17.29
CA ALA A 670 10.78 26.93 17.02
C ALA A 670 11.43 27.31 18.35
N PHE A 671 12.74 27.07 18.45
CA PHE A 671 13.54 27.38 19.63
C PHE A 671 14.75 28.19 19.21
N ASN A 672 15.03 29.25 19.94
CA ASN A 672 16.29 29.96 19.91
C ASN A 672 17.01 29.64 21.22
N GLU A 673 18.03 28.78 21.15
CA GLU A 673 18.65 28.14 22.32
C GLU A 673 17.58 27.50 23.24
N ASN A 674 17.23 28.16 24.35
CA ASN A 674 16.24 27.71 25.33
C ASN A 674 14.91 28.49 25.30
N ARG A 675 14.78 29.50 24.44
CA ARG A 675 13.56 30.33 24.33
C ARG A 675 12.67 29.81 23.21
N SER A 676 11.38 29.65 23.48
CA SER A 676 10.40 29.28 22.46
C SER A 676 9.98 30.49 21.62
N LEU A 677 10.05 30.37 20.31
CA LEU A 677 9.53 31.36 19.37
C LEU A 677 8.11 30.97 18.91
N THR A 678 7.32 31.97 18.55
CA THR A 678 5.96 31.75 18.04
C THR A 678 6.00 31.23 16.61
N VAL A 679 5.33 30.10 16.38
CA VAL A 679 5.19 29.50 15.05
C VAL A 679 3.73 29.59 14.60
N VAL A 680 3.52 30.17 13.42
CA VAL A 680 2.19 30.34 12.81
C VAL A 680 2.18 29.79 11.39
N LYS A 681 0.99 29.72 10.80
CA LYS A 681 0.77 29.33 9.41
C LYS A 681 0.87 30.57 8.52
N SER A 682 1.71 30.53 7.47
CA SER A 682 1.76 31.61 6.46
C SER A 682 0.53 31.56 5.53
N PRO A 683 0.23 32.64 4.78
CA PRO A 683 -0.81 32.64 3.74
C PRO A 683 -0.61 31.55 2.68
N GLU A 684 0.64 31.23 2.34
CA GLU A 684 1.10 30.19 1.41
C GLU A 684 1.21 28.81 2.09
N ASN A 685 0.59 28.64 3.26
CA ASN A 685 0.54 27.41 4.04
C ASN A 685 1.91 26.91 4.56
N ARG A 686 2.91 27.79 4.67
CA ARG A 686 4.24 27.46 5.18
C ARG A 686 4.36 27.61 6.69
N VAL A 687 5.38 26.99 7.27
CA VAL A 687 5.77 27.23 8.66
C VAL A 687 6.43 28.61 8.76
N ARG A 688 5.76 29.54 9.45
CA ARG A 688 6.25 30.89 9.72
C ARG A 688 6.75 31.00 11.15
N VAL A 689 7.98 31.46 11.34
CA VAL A 689 8.55 31.80 12.65
C VAL A 689 8.51 33.32 12.81
N LEU A 690 7.92 33.81 13.90
CA LEU A 690 7.90 35.24 14.22
C LEU A 690 9.16 35.63 15.00
N LEU A 691 9.76 36.75 14.60
CA LEU A 691 10.97 37.32 15.18
C LEU A 691 10.61 38.59 15.95
N ASN A 692 10.74 38.53 17.28
CA ASN A 692 10.31 39.60 18.18
C ASN A 692 11.47 40.42 18.76
N GLU A 693 12.72 40.08 18.40
CA GLU A 693 13.92 40.67 18.99
C GLU A 693 14.93 41.01 17.88
N THR A 694 15.74 42.04 18.15
CA THR A 694 16.89 42.38 17.30
C THR A 694 18.13 41.60 17.75
N VAL A 695 18.77 40.89 16.83
CA VAL A 695 19.93 40.03 17.10
C VAL A 695 20.96 40.16 15.99
N THR A 696 22.24 40.21 16.35
CA THR A 696 23.34 40.30 15.38
C THR A 696 23.62 38.96 14.70
N SER A 697 23.49 37.85 15.43
CA SER A 697 23.49 36.49 14.90
C SER A 697 22.83 35.58 15.94
N SER A 698 21.93 34.71 15.49
CA SER A 698 21.18 33.79 16.35
C SER A 698 20.76 32.55 15.58
N THR A 699 20.77 31.38 16.23
CA THR A 699 20.38 30.11 15.62
C THR A 699 19.00 29.67 16.10
N ILE A 700 18.08 29.46 15.16
CA ILE A 700 16.77 28.87 15.41
C ILE A 700 16.79 27.40 15.00
N THR A 701 16.28 26.55 15.88
CA THR A 701 15.93 25.18 15.56
C THR A 701 14.42 25.05 15.47
N VAL A 702 13.91 24.71 14.29
CA VAL A 702 12.51 24.37 14.08
C VAL A 702 12.38 22.87 13.96
N SER A 703 11.57 22.26 14.82
CA SER A 703 11.32 20.83 14.80
C SER A 703 9.87 20.53 15.14
N ARG A 704 9.44 19.34 14.75
CA ARG A 704 8.11 18.84 15.07
C ARG A 704 8.13 18.13 16.41
N GLN A 705 7.24 18.50 17.31
CA GLN A 705 7.10 17.82 18.60
C GLN A 705 5.81 17.02 18.66
N MET A 706 5.92 15.77 19.12
CA MET A 706 4.76 14.90 19.31
C MET A 706 3.89 15.44 20.44
N ASN A 707 2.57 15.46 20.21
CA ASN A 707 1.62 15.86 21.24
C ASN A 707 1.68 14.88 22.42
N PRO A 708 1.82 15.35 23.69
CA PRO A 708 1.86 14.47 24.86
C PRO A 708 0.66 13.51 24.96
N VAL A 709 -0.51 13.93 24.50
CA VAL A 709 -1.73 13.08 24.47
C VAL A 709 -1.51 11.86 23.57
N PHE A 710 -0.77 12.01 22.46
CA PHE A 710 -0.45 10.89 21.57
C PHE A 710 0.43 9.87 22.28
N ILE A 711 1.46 10.33 23.01
CA ILE A 711 2.36 9.46 23.79
C ILE A 711 1.56 8.66 24.83
N ILE A 712 0.69 9.32 25.60
CA ILE A 712 -0.17 8.67 26.59
C ILE A 712 -1.07 7.62 25.93
N SER A 713 -1.67 7.95 24.78
CA SER A 713 -2.53 7.01 24.04
C SER A 713 -1.78 5.79 23.52
N ILE A 714 -0.52 5.95 23.08
CA ILE A 714 0.35 4.85 22.67
C ILE A 714 0.62 3.91 23.84
N ILE A 715 1.06 4.46 24.97
CA ILE A 715 1.35 3.68 26.18
C ILE A 715 0.10 2.91 26.63
N PHE A 716 -1.06 3.58 26.65
CA PHE A 716 -2.30 2.97 27.07
C PHE A 716 -2.74 1.83 26.14
N SER A 717 -2.76 2.05 24.81
CA SER A 717 -3.07 0.99 23.84
C SER A 717 -2.11 -0.18 23.93
N PHE A 718 -0.81 0.08 24.16
CA PHE A 718 0.20 -0.97 24.31
C PHE A 718 -0.04 -1.83 25.55
N VAL A 719 -0.22 -1.21 26.72
CA VAL A 719 -0.50 -1.93 27.98
C VAL A 719 -1.80 -2.73 27.87
N PHE A 720 -2.85 -2.14 27.29
CA PHE A 720 -4.11 -2.83 27.07
C PHE A 720 -3.96 -4.03 26.13
N THR A 721 -3.17 -3.89 25.06
CA THR A 721 -2.88 -4.99 24.12
C THR A 721 -2.23 -6.17 24.84
N ILE A 722 -1.21 -5.93 25.66
CA ILE A 722 -0.53 -6.98 26.44
C ILE A 722 -1.53 -7.66 27.40
N GLY A 723 -2.31 -6.86 28.13
CA GLY A 723 -3.32 -7.39 29.06
C GLY A 723 -4.37 -8.26 28.36
N LEU A 724 -4.84 -7.83 27.18
CA LEU A 724 -5.81 -8.59 26.39
C LEU A 724 -5.21 -9.90 25.87
N LEU A 725 -3.97 -9.89 25.39
CA LEU A 725 -3.28 -11.10 24.94
C LEU A 725 -3.10 -12.11 26.08
N PHE A 726 -2.73 -11.64 27.28
CA PHE A 726 -2.63 -12.49 28.47
C PHE A 726 -3.99 -13.08 28.87
N TYR A 727 -5.05 -12.27 28.84
CA TYR A 727 -6.42 -12.73 29.09
C TYR A 727 -6.83 -13.84 28.11
N ILE A 728 -6.56 -13.66 26.82
CA ILE A 728 -6.89 -14.65 25.77
C ILE A 728 -6.06 -15.92 25.93
N PHE A 729 -4.76 -15.80 26.23
CA PHE A 729 -3.88 -16.94 26.50
C PHE A 729 -4.43 -17.81 27.64
N ASN A 730 -4.90 -17.17 28.72
CA ASN A 730 -5.50 -17.88 29.85
C ASN A 730 -6.81 -18.59 29.51
N ILE A 731 -7.63 -18.02 28.62
CA ILE A 731 -8.82 -18.71 28.09
C ILE A 731 -8.40 -19.98 27.35
N TYR A 732 -7.45 -19.89 26.42
CA TYR A 732 -7.00 -21.03 25.64
C TYR A 732 -6.34 -22.11 26.49
N ARG A 733 -5.55 -21.72 27.49
CA ARG A 733 -4.95 -22.67 28.45
C ARG A 733 -6.02 -23.47 29.17
N LYS A 734 -7.08 -22.81 29.67
CA LYS A 734 -8.20 -23.48 30.34
C LYS A 734 -9.02 -24.37 29.39
N GLU A 735 -9.17 -23.99 28.12
CA GLU A 735 -9.83 -24.84 27.12
C GLU A 735 -8.99 -26.07 26.76
N SER A 736 -7.66 -25.97 26.73
CA SER A 736 -6.77 -27.11 26.42
C SER A 736 -6.62 -28.12 27.56
N GLN A 737 -6.98 -27.74 28.78
CA GLN A 737 -6.94 -28.58 29.98
C GLN A 737 -8.28 -29.32 30.23
N LYS A 738 -9.32 -29.00 29.46
CA LYS A 738 -10.59 -29.71 29.42
C LYS A 738 -10.63 -30.62 28.20
#